data_AF-A0A1S7LJX6-F1
#
_entry.id   AF-A0A1S7LJX6-F1
#
_cell.length_a   1.000
_cell.length_b   1.000
_cell.length_c   1.000
_cell.angle_alpha   90.00
_cell.angle_beta   90.00
_cell.angle_gamma   90.00
#
_symmetry.space_group_name_H-M   'P 1'
#
loop_
_entity.id
_entity.type
_entity.pdbx_description
1 polymer ?
#
loop_
_entity_poly.entity_id
_entity_poly.type
_entity_poly.pdbx_seq_one_letter_code
_entity_poly.pdbx_strand_id
1 'polypeptide(L)'
;MSFWRKGSVFLTLLLTLLLAGCATKSSVKSDGTIRYTRSFTPVVHLSRLVKSETWHGAAWVINHQHKALHSPAYIEEAKPLMAPVFAHYEKITQEERDALKQQVEQVRWPMPAKRWPAIKKALARADGLVSKLKQQELYKNGRNWPEDMKRALNQLSQVRQEMATDASVAFSRAPIEQLSSFFSRYPATLSPENFFDVNRGVLNKRLAGVPTAQYAELLQAFGRYLPQQSRQRMRGRFLHKARQAQQRGDLKQLLVALNEMHAMGLDLAEGSDLKIKVMDISSPTLIDQGVLEFPVGIKPDLPFEISKAGLDEAFKSYAEKDVDILIMLDLSYAKVHRDTQEQKMVGSKRIVAYKEVRNPEYKRIKRDVEILERDASFKRMDTSTAYLAGGLVGALIAHSKAKTADESYVSARTRLDEVEEYIQAPVYGAYQYGSLELKMAKVVTTQLHLFDLRSNRYFSDTVDLVEKRPFKLAYDVDRHDIDRARIERDFDSEKEAKAYEKRAVELKLSEIINHYVESQSEAKPLPSLLQLKQQLQQQRNATIAAHAQEKMEGDYSHERRMRHVVKLQSGGSHGSGFYIDSDLILTNEHVVAGREYMQVIRPDGREGFGSVLAVDPRRDLAIIKVDLRGDPVRFYDNSRIPIGAQVQVLGSPADYAFSVTSGVVSAVRKVKIHDQAIQGLKAVTYVQIDAATTGGNSGGPVFLGDQVVGIVDWGDNRPGAENLNFIEVPNHVCMKCNDSL
;
A
#
# COMPACT_ATOMS: atom_id res chain seq x y z
N MET A 1 19.78 64.14 -10.99
CA MET A 1 18.39 63.95 -11.46
C MET A 1 18.22 64.55 -12.85
N SER A 2 17.25 64.03 -13.62
CA SER A 2 16.70 64.51 -14.91
C SER A 2 17.50 64.05 -16.17
N PHE A 3 16.99 63.30 -17.16
CA PHE A 3 15.63 63.11 -17.73
C PHE A 3 15.18 64.41 -18.44
N TRP A 4 15.18 64.50 -19.77
CA TRP A 4 14.05 64.14 -20.66
C TRP A 4 14.40 64.47 -22.12
N ARG A 5 13.59 63.98 -23.07
CA ARG A 5 13.26 64.61 -24.38
C ARG A 5 13.92 65.98 -24.67
N LYS A 6 14.66 66.07 -25.79
CA LYS A 6 14.80 67.16 -26.79
C LYS A 6 16.23 67.25 -27.35
N GLY A 7 16.33 67.46 -28.67
CA GLY A 7 17.50 67.97 -29.42
C GLY A 7 18.50 66.90 -29.88
N SER A 8 18.48 66.47 -31.14
CA SER A 8 19.13 67.09 -32.30
C SER A 8 20.59 66.64 -32.51
N VAL A 9 20.80 65.97 -33.64
CA VAL A 9 21.94 66.08 -34.57
C VAL A 9 23.19 66.78 -34.03
N PHE A 10 24.32 66.08 -34.01
CA PHE A 10 25.58 66.65 -34.51
C PHE A 10 26.34 65.61 -35.33
N LEU A 11 26.03 65.62 -36.62
CA LEU A 11 26.92 65.21 -37.69
C LEU A 11 28.10 66.20 -37.71
N THR A 12 29.33 65.74 -37.48
CA THR A 12 30.53 66.32 -38.13
C THR A 12 31.74 65.42 -37.97
N LEU A 13 32.18 64.87 -39.11
CA LEU A 13 33.58 64.55 -39.40
C LEU A 13 34.51 65.72 -39.00
N LEU A 14 35.65 65.43 -38.36
CA LEU A 14 37.03 65.87 -38.67
C LEU A 14 37.94 65.51 -37.46
N LEU A 15 38.86 64.56 -37.56
CA LEU A 15 40.24 64.67 -38.06
C LEU A 15 41.22 65.41 -37.09
N THR A 16 42.22 64.65 -36.59
CA THR A 16 43.60 65.06 -36.15
C THR A 16 43.75 65.94 -34.88
N LEU A 17 44.64 65.75 -33.90
CA LEU A 17 45.99 65.13 -33.79
C LEU A 17 46.34 64.86 -32.29
N LEU A 18 47.04 63.75 -32.02
CA LEU A 18 48.15 63.55 -31.05
C LEU A 18 48.02 63.88 -29.53
N LEU A 19 48.01 62.85 -28.67
CA LEU A 19 49.14 62.41 -27.79
C LEU A 19 48.68 61.58 -26.57
N ALA A 20 49.41 60.48 -26.35
CA ALA A 20 49.72 59.83 -25.06
C ALA A 20 48.57 59.38 -24.13
N GLY A 21 48.19 58.11 -24.27
CA GLY A 21 47.45 57.35 -23.26
C GLY A 21 47.53 55.86 -23.55
N CYS A 22 48.69 55.25 -23.30
CA CYS A 22 48.95 53.84 -23.55
C CYS A 22 48.18 52.96 -22.55
N ALA A 23 46.87 52.78 -22.76
CA ALA A 23 46.06 51.82 -22.02
C ALA A 23 46.22 50.43 -22.66
N THR A 24 47.14 49.65 -22.10
CA THR A 24 47.34 48.22 -22.38
C THR A 24 46.07 47.42 -22.07
N LYS A 25 45.21 47.16 -23.06
CA LYS A 25 44.12 46.18 -22.96
C LYS A 25 44.66 44.80 -23.29
N SER A 26 44.78 43.92 -22.29
CA SER A 26 44.78 42.49 -22.53
C SER A 26 43.33 42.06 -22.86
N SER A 27 43.14 41.17 -23.84
CA SER A 27 41.82 40.59 -24.12
C SER A 27 41.73 39.22 -23.45
N VAL A 28 40.78 39.04 -22.54
CA VAL A 28 40.44 37.74 -21.95
C VAL A 28 39.57 36.98 -22.96
N LYS A 29 39.98 35.79 -23.37
CA LYS A 29 39.16 34.91 -24.21
C LYS A 29 37.99 34.32 -23.40
N SER A 30 36.98 33.79 -24.08
CA SER A 30 35.80 33.15 -23.46
C SER A 30 36.14 31.93 -22.59
N ASP A 31 37.33 31.35 -22.74
CA ASP A 31 37.87 30.25 -21.93
C ASP A 31 38.72 30.71 -20.72
N GLY A 32 38.78 32.03 -20.48
CA GLY A 32 39.55 32.63 -19.39
C GLY A 32 41.03 32.89 -19.71
N THR A 33 41.52 32.55 -20.91
CA THR A 33 42.94 32.77 -21.26
C THR A 33 43.22 34.23 -21.64
N ILE A 34 44.29 34.80 -21.07
CA ILE A 34 44.70 36.19 -21.33
C ILE A 34 45.58 36.24 -22.58
N ARG A 35 45.20 37.03 -23.59
CA ARG A 35 46.05 37.33 -24.75
C ARG A 35 47.02 38.46 -24.38
N TYR A 36 48.29 38.11 -24.23
CA TYR A 36 49.37 39.05 -23.96
C TYR A 36 49.73 39.83 -25.24
N THR A 37 50.06 41.11 -25.08
CA THR A 37 50.47 42.00 -26.18
C THR A 37 52.00 42.21 -26.13
N ARG A 38 52.59 42.84 -27.16
CA ARG A 38 54.03 43.16 -27.17
C ARG A 38 54.47 44.02 -25.97
N SER A 39 53.56 44.82 -25.39
CA SER A 39 53.82 45.71 -24.25
C SER A 39 53.31 45.19 -22.90
N PHE A 40 52.55 44.09 -22.88
CA PHE A 40 52.04 43.46 -21.67
C PHE A 40 52.25 41.95 -21.78
N THR A 41 53.39 41.48 -21.26
CA THR A 41 53.82 40.08 -21.29
C THR A 41 53.38 39.33 -20.03
N PRO A 42 53.43 37.97 -20.00
CA PRO A 42 53.16 37.19 -18.79
C PRO A 42 54.03 37.59 -17.60
N VAL A 43 55.29 37.98 -17.85
CA VAL A 43 56.23 38.47 -16.83
C VAL A 43 55.79 39.82 -16.26
N VAL A 44 55.37 40.76 -17.11
CA VAL A 44 54.85 42.08 -16.66
C VAL A 44 53.56 41.91 -15.85
N HIS A 45 52.68 41.00 -16.27
CA HIS A 45 51.46 40.69 -15.54
C HIS A 45 51.75 40.06 -14.17
N LEU A 46 52.64 39.06 -14.12
CA LEU A 46 53.09 38.45 -12.87
C LEU A 46 53.74 39.49 -11.94
N SER A 47 54.59 40.35 -12.47
CA SER A 47 55.24 41.43 -11.70
C SER A 47 54.24 42.38 -11.06
N ARG A 48 53.19 42.79 -11.79
CA ARG A 48 52.12 43.63 -11.22
C ARG A 48 51.38 42.92 -10.08
N LEU A 49 51.00 41.66 -10.29
CA LEU A 49 50.25 40.88 -9.31
C LEU A 49 51.06 40.60 -8.04
N VAL A 50 52.37 40.37 -8.17
CA VAL A 50 53.30 40.18 -7.04
C VAL A 50 53.49 41.49 -6.28
N LYS A 51 53.67 42.63 -6.97
CA LYS A 51 53.80 43.95 -6.32
C LYS A 51 52.54 44.37 -5.58
N SER A 52 51.36 43.93 -6.02
CA SER A 52 50.08 44.19 -5.37
C SER A 52 49.64 43.08 -4.40
N GLU A 53 50.52 42.12 -4.08
CA GLU A 53 50.24 40.98 -3.18
C GLU A 53 48.99 40.16 -3.53
N THR A 54 48.62 40.13 -4.81
CA THR A 54 47.47 39.36 -5.31
C THR A 54 47.87 37.91 -5.62
N TRP A 55 48.13 37.14 -4.56
CA TRP A 55 48.73 35.79 -4.63
C TRP A 55 47.95 34.79 -5.48
N HIS A 56 46.62 34.79 -5.37
CA HIS A 56 45.76 33.89 -6.17
C HIS A 56 45.89 34.16 -7.67
N GLY A 57 45.84 35.43 -8.07
CA GLY A 57 46.02 35.83 -9.47
C GLY A 57 47.43 35.51 -9.97
N ALA A 58 48.45 35.75 -9.14
CA ALA A 58 49.84 35.42 -9.47
C ALA A 58 50.02 33.90 -9.70
N ALA A 59 49.46 33.07 -8.82
CA ALA A 59 49.45 31.61 -8.95
C ALA A 59 48.71 31.13 -10.20
N TRP A 60 47.58 31.77 -10.54
CA TRP A 60 46.85 31.50 -11.76
C TRP A 60 47.73 31.74 -13.00
N VAL A 61 48.45 32.87 -13.05
CA VAL A 61 49.38 33.19 -14.15
C VAL A 61 50.49 32.14 -14.24
N ILE A 62 51.09 31.75 -13.10
CA ILE A 62 52.13 30.70 -13.06
C ILE A 62 51.63 29.39 -13.67
N ASN A 63 50.41 28.95 -13.33
CA ASN A 63 49.84 27.72 -13.87
C ASN A 63 49.50 27.77 -15.36
N HIS A 64 48.81 28.84 -15.77
CA HIS A 64 48.22 28.96 -17.10
C HIS A 64 49.23 29.45 -18.14
N GLN A 65 50.29 30.16 -17.72
CA GLN A 65 51.36 30.67 -18.57
C GLN A 65 52.71 29.99 -18.35
N HIS A 66 52.71 28.81 -17.71
CA HIS A 66 53.91 28.04 -17.39
C HIS A 66 54.91 27.92 -18.57
N LYS A 67 54.44 27.54 -19.77
CA LYS A 67 55.29 27.40 -20.96
C LYS A 67 55.98 28.70 -21.36
N ALA A 68 55.28 29.83 -21.24
CA ALA A 68 55.83 31.14 -21.57
C ALA A 68 56.85 31.59 -20.50
N LEU A 69 56.50 31.45 -19.22
CA LEU A 69 57.37 31.83 -18.10
C LEU A 69 58.67 31.00 -18.02
N HIS A 70 58.66 29.76 -18.54
CA HIS A 70 59.83 28.89 -18.59
C HIS A 70 60.58 28.91 -19.94
N SER A 71 60.20 29.79 -20.86
CA SER A 71 60.91 29.94 -22.12
C SER A 71 62.25 30.67 -21.91
N PRO A 72 63.28 30.43 -22.75
CA PRO A 72 64.54 31.17 -22.69
C PRO A 72 64.37 32.69 -22.74
N ALA A 73 63.27 33.17 -23.35
CA ALA A 73 62.96 34.59 -23.47
C ALA A 73 62.52 35.26 -22.16
N TYR A 74 62.00 34.51 -21.19
CA TYR A 74 61.38 35.08 -19.98
C TYR A 74 61.83 34.46 -18.67
N ILE A 75 62.53 33.33 -18.69
CA ILE A 75 62.84 32.57 -17.48
C ILE A 75 63.70 33.34 -16.47
N GLU A 76 64.69 34.11 -16.93
CA GLU A 76 65.57 34.87 -16.03
C GLU A 76 64.83 36.03 -15.34
N GLU A 77 63.83 36.63 -16.00
CA GLU A 77 62.98 37.66 -15.40
C GLU A 77 61.83 37.08 -14.55
N ALA A 78 61.31 35.91 -14.94
CA ALA A 78 60.16 35.27 -14.28
C ALA A 78 60.55 34.59 -12.95
N LYS A 79 61.72 33.96 -12.87
CA LYS A 79 62.23 33.26 -11.67
C LYS A 79 62.12 34.10 -10.38
N PRO A 80 62.68 35.32 -10.29
CA PRO A 80 62.60 36.13 -9.07
C PRO A 80 61.18 36.57 -8.73
N LEU A 81 60.27 36.65 -9.71
CA LEU A 81 58.86 37.02 -9.50
C LEU A 81 58.03 35.82 -9.01
N MET A 82 58.38 34.59 -9.39
CA MET A 82 57.69 33.38 -8.91
C MET A 82 58.08 33.03 -7.47
N ALA A 83 59.32 33.29 -7.06
CA ALA A 83 59.83 32.99 -5.71
C ALA A 83 58.94 33.47 -4.55
N PRO A 84 58.49 34.74 -4.47
CA PRO A 84 57.61 35.19 -3.39
C PRO A 84 56.22 34.53 -3.43
N VAL A 85 55.71 34.16 -4.62
CA VAL A 85 54.45 33.42 -4.75
C VAL A 85 54.61 32.00 -4.20
N PHE A 86 55.71 31.33 -4.54
CA PHE A 86 56.04 30.01 -3.97
C PHE A 86 56.17 30.08 -2.44
N ALA A 87 56.91 31.05 -1.91
CA ALA A 87 57.09 31.24 -0.46
C ALA A 87 55.75 31.50 0.27
N HIS A 88 54.84 32.29 -0.33
CA HIS A 88 53.51 32.51 0.22
C HIS A 88 52.71 31.21 0.33
N TYR A 89 52.63 30.44 -0.78
CA TYR A 89 51.92 29.16 -0.81
C TYR A 89 52.58 28.10 0.08
N GLU A 90 53.91 28.13 0.19
CA GLU A 90 54.66 27.29 1.13
C GLU A 90 54.26 27.57 2.57
N LYS A 91 54.12 28.85 2.96
CA LYS A 91 53.70 29.23 4.30
C LYS A 91 52.24 28.83 4.60
N ILE A 92 51.30 29.17 3.72
CA ILE A 92 49.86 28.94 3.98
C ILE A 92 49.43 27.47 3.91
N THR A 93 50.27 26.60 3.34
CA THR A 93 49.98 25.15 3.27
C THR A 93 50.93 24.28 4.10
N GLN A 94 51.80 24.88 4.92
CA GLN A 94 52.80 24.16 5.73
C GLN A 94 52.15 23.09 6.62
N GLU A 95 51.04 23.45 7.29
CA GLU A 95 50.32 22.54 8.20
C GLU A 95 49.78 21.31 7.45
N GLU A 96 49.11 21.49 6.30
CA GLU A 96 48.61 20.36 5.52
C GLU A 96 49.74 19.50 4.93
N ARG A 97 50.87 20.11 4.53
CA ARG A 97 52.03 19.38 4.01
C ARG A 97 52.68 18.52 5.08
N ASP A 98 52.84 19.05 6.29
CA ASP A 98 53.45 18.30 7.39
C ASP A 98 52.52 17.20 7.90
N ALA A 99 51.22 17.48 7.98
CA ALA A 99 50.21 16.45 8.25
C ALA A 99 50.22 15.35 7.18
N LEU A 100 50.39 15.69 5.90
CA LEU A 100 50.46 14.72 4.81
C LEU A 100 51.69 13.82 4.97
N LYS A 101 52.88 14.39 5.21
CA LYS A 101 54.11 13.61 5.48
C LYS A 101 53.90 12.62 6.62
N GLN A 102 53.33 13.09 7.73
CA GLN A 102 53.05 12.24 8.89
C GLN A 102 52.08 11.09 8.56
N GLN A 103 51.06 11.33 7.73
CA GLN A 103 50.17 10.24 7.27
C GLN A 103 50.92 9.26 6.36
N VAL A 104 51.74 9.74 5.43
CA VAL A 104 52.51 8.89 4.51
C VAL A 104 53.48 7.97 5.25
N GLU A 105 54.15 8.47 6.30
CA GLU A 105 55.05 7.66 7.14
C GLU A 105 54.35 6.50 7.87
N GLN A 106 53.05 6.67 8.18
CA GLN A 106 52.22 5.63 8.80
C GLN A 106 51.76 4.56 7.80
N VAL A 107 51.79 4.85 6.50
CA VAL A 107 51.40 3.92 5.44
C VAL A 107 52.62 3.09 5.04
N ARG A 108 52.87 2.03 5.80
CA ARG A 108 53.87 0.99 5.49
C ARG A 108 53.19 -0.25 4.92
N TRP A 109 53.85 -0.92 3.99
CA TRP A 109 53.40 -2.17 3.37
C TRP A 109 54.61 -3.08 3.10
N PRO A 110 54.49 -4.42 3.20
CA PRO A 110 53.33 -5.21 3.65
C PRO A 110 53.10 -5.15 5.17
N MET A 111 51.85 -5.32 5.61
CA MET A 111 51.48 -5.30 7.04
C MET A 111 50.43 -6.37 7.40
N PRO A 112 50.42 -6.89 8.64
CA PRO A 112 49.43 -7.87 9.09
C PRO A 112 47.99 -7.35 9.00
N ALA A 113 47.03 -8.25 8.76
CA ALA A 113 45.61 -7.91 8.56
C ALA A 113 44.99 -7.08 9.70
N LYS A 114 45.47 -7.23 10.94
CA LYS A 114 45.06 -6.44 12.11
C LYS A 114 45.38 -4.94 11.97
N ARG A 115 46.41 -4.58 11.17
CA ARG A 115 46.83 -3.19 10.94
C ARG A 115 46.12 -2.54 9.74
N TRP A 116 45.43 -3.31 8.89
CA TRP A 116 44.78 -2.79 7.68
C TRP A 116 43.80 -1.63 7.93
N PRO A 117 42.92 -1.65 8.95
CA PRO A 117 42.01 -0.53 9.19
C PRO A 117 42.73 0.79 9.49
N ALA A 118 43.85 0.73 10.22
CA ALA A 118 44.66 1.92 10.52
C ALA A 118 45.32 2.48 9.24
N ILE A 119 45.86 1.60 8.38
CA ILE A 119 46.46 1.99 7.10
C ILE A 119 45.41 2.62 6.18
N LYS A 120 44.21 2.01 6.10
CA LYS A 120 43.09 2.54 5.30
C LYS A 120 42.68 3.94 5.76
N LYS A 121 42.63 4.16 7.08
CA LYS A 121 42.33 5.48 7.66
C LYS A 121 43.43 6.50 7.35
N ALA A 122 44.70 6.11 7.42
CA ALA A 122 45.83 6.97 7.06
C ALA A 122 45.81 7.35 5.56
N LEU A 123 45.53 6.38 4.67
CA LEU A 123 45.34 6.63 3.24
C LEU A 123 44.20 7.61 2.96
N ALA A 124 43.03 7.41 3.59
CA ALA A 124 41.89 8.31 3.41
C ALA A 124 42.17 9.74 3.90
N ARG A 125 42.90 9.88 5.01
CA ARG A 125 43.37 11.20 5.49
C ARG A 125 44.36 11.83 4.52
N ALA A 126 45.30 11.05 4.00
CA ALA A 126 46.25 11.53 2.99
C ALA A 126 45.52 12.01 1.72
N ASP A 127 44.51 11.27 1.24
CA ASP A 127 43.68 11.68 0.09
C ASP A 127 42.92 12.99 0.34
N GLY A 128 42.36 13.15 1.55
CA GLY A 128 41.71 14.39 1.97
C GLY A 128 42.66 15.58 1.97
N LEU A 129 43.87 15.40 2.51
CA LEU A 129 44.91 16.43 2.52
C LEU A 129 45.37 16.79 1.11
N VAL A 130 45.64 15.79 0.25
CA VAL A 130 45.99 16.00 -1.16
C VAL A 130 44.88 16.75 -1.89
N SER A 131 43.62 16.43 -1.63
CA SER A 131 42.47 17.11 -2.23
C SER A 131 42.38 18.57 -1.78
N LYS A 132 42.57 18.85 -0.48
CA LYS A 132 42.62 20.21 0.07
C LYS A 132 43.78 21.02 -0.53
N LEU A 133 44.95 20.40 -0.68
CA LEU A 133 46.11 21.02 -1.32
C LEU A 133 45.85 21.33 -2.80
N LYS A 134 45.16 20.44 -3.54
CA LYS A 134 44.77 20.69 -4.95
C LYS A 134 43.76 21.83 -5.13
N GLN A 135 43.05 22.25 -4.07
CA GLN A 135 42.16 23.43 -4.15
C GLN A 135 42.96 24.73 -4.22
N GLN A 136 44.22 24.72 -3.78
CA GLN A 136 45.11 25.86 -3.89
C GLN A 136 45.47 26.08 -5.35
N GLU A 137 45.24 27.31 -5.83
CA GLU A 137 45.42 27.64 -7.25
C GLU A 137 46.79 27.17 -7.73
N LEU A 138 47.87 27.49 -7.01
CA LEU A 138 49.23 27.11 -7.39
C LEU A 138 49.44 25.58 -7.59
N TYR A 139 48.78 24.74 -6.78
CA TYR A 139 48.98 23.29 -6.77
C TYR A 139 47.95 22.50 -7.59
N LYS A 140 46.91 23.16 -8.08
CA LYS A 140 45.78 22.60 -8.83
C LYS A 140 46.17 21.62 -9.94
N ASN A 141 47.23 21.94 -10.67
CA ASN A 141 47.65 21.20 -11.87
C ASN A 141 48.80 20.19 -11.65
N GLY A 142 49.21 19.93 -10.41
CA GLY A 142 50.28 18.94 -10.13
C GLY A 142 51.71 19.40 -10.44
N ARG A 143 51.90 20.42 -11.29
CA ARG A 143 53.21 20.85 -11.80
C ARG A 143 54.09 21.55 -10.76
N ASN A 144 53.50 22.44 -9.97
CA ASN A 144 54.22 23.31 -9.04
C ASN A 144 54.27 22.75 -7.61
N TRP A 145 54.20 21.43 -7.45
CA TRP A 145 54.27 20.80 -6.14
C TRP A 145 55.70 20.91 -5.59
N PRO A 146 55.89 21.34 -4.33
CA PRO A 146 57.15 21.22 -3.60
C PRO A 146 57.75 19.79 -3.65
N GLU A 147 59.08 19.69 -3.60
CA GLU A 147 59.80 18.42 -3.72
C GLU A 147 59.48 17.41 -2.61
N ASP A 148 59.22 17.90 -1.40
CA ASP A 148 58.76 17.06 -0.29
C ASP A 148 57.38 16.44 -0.56
N MET A 149 56.46 17.17 -1.19
CA MET A 149 55.16 16.65 -1.57
C MET A 149 55.23 15.70 -2.76
N LYS A 150 56.07 15.98 -3.77
CA LYS A 150 56.30 15.05 -4.89
C LYS A 150 56.80 13.71 -4.37
N ARG A 151 57.75 13.71 -3.43
CA ARG A 151 58.23 12.50 -2.74
C ARG A 151 57.10 11.77 -2.01
N ALA A 152 56.29 12.48 -1.24
CA ALA A 152 55.16 11.90 -0.51
C ALA A 152 54.10 11.28 -1.45
N LEU A 153 53.76 11.96 -2.55
CA LEU A 153 52.83 11.45 -3.56
C LEU A 153 53.37 10.21 -4.29
N ASN A 154 54.66 10.21 -4.64
CA ASN A 154 55.31 9.05 -5.27
C ASN A 154 55.31 7.85 -4.33
N GLN A 155 55.62 8.05 -3.04
CA GLN A 155 55.57 6.98 -2.04
C GLN A 155 54.14 6.42 -1.88
N LEU A 156 53.12 7.29 -1.79
CA LEU A 156 51.73 6.84 -1.75
C LEU A 156 51.35 6.04 -3.00
N SER A 157 51.76 6.51 -4.18
CA SER A 157 51.51 5.81 -5.45
C SER A 157 52.16 4.44 -5.48
N GLN A 158 53.43 4.35 -5.07
CA GLN A 158 54.16 3.09 -5.01
C GLN A 158 53.49 2.10 -4.05
N VAL A 159 53.20 2.52 -2.82
CA VAL A 159 52.56 1.67 -1.83
C VAL A 159 51.18 1.19 -2.29
N ARG A 160 50.41 2.03 -2.99
CA ARG A 160 49.12 1.62 -3.59
C ARG A 160 49.29 0.56 -4.67
N GLN A 161 50.32 0.68 -5.51
CA GLN A 161 50.61 -0.30 -6.55
C GLN A 161 51.06 -1.65 -5.96
N GLU A 162 51.89 -1.61 -4.91
CA GLU A 162 52.28 -2.80 -4.15
C GLU A 162 51.06 -3.48 -3.52
N MET A 163 50.20 -2.72 -2.84
CA MET A 163 48.93 -3.26 -2.30
C MET A 163 48.03 -3.85 -3.41
N ALA A 164 47.91 -3.19 -4.56
CA ALA A 164 47.10 -3.71 -5.66
C ALA A 164 47.64 -5.06 -6.18
N THR A 165 48.97 -5.21 -6.23
CA THR A 165 49.65 -6.43 -6.66
C THR A 165 49.48 -7.57 -5.64
N ASP A 166 49.59 -7.24 -4.35
CA ASP A 166 49.48 -8.21 -3.25
C ASP A 166 48.04 -8.62 -2.92
N ALA A 167 47.04 -7.89 -3.42
CA ALA A 167 45.63 -8.11 -3.10
C ALA A 167 45.16 -9.55 -3.38
N SER A 168 45.60 -10.15 -4.49
CA SER A 168 45.25 -11.53 -4.85
C SER A 168 45.80 -12.55 -3.85
N VAL A 169 47.06 -12.39 -3.44
CA VAL A 169 47.70 -13.24 -2.44
C VAL A 169 47.05 -13.05 -1.07
N ALA A 170 46.76 -11.81 -0.69
CA ALA A 170 46.06 -11.50 0.56
C ALA A 170 44.65 -12.13 0.61
N PHE A 171 43.89 -12.04 -0.49
CA PHE A 171 42.59 -12.69 -0.62
C PHE A 171 42.69 -14.21 -0.51
N SER A 172 43.71 -14.82 -1.13
CA SER A 172 43.91 -16.28 -1.10
C SER A 172 44.18 -16.84 0.31
N ARG A 173 44.77 -16.00 1.19
CA ARG A 173 45.15 -16.34 2.57
C ARG A 173 44.16 -15.87 3.63
N ALA A 174 43.17 -15.06 3.26
CA ALA A 174 42.18 -14.55 4.20
C ALA A 174 41.40 -15.72 4.86
N PRO A 175 41.11 -15.66 6.18
CA PRO A 175 40.22 -16.62 6.82
C PRO A 175 38.86 -16.67 6.12
N ILE A 176 38.23 -17.84 6.07
CA ILE A 176 36.96 -18.04 5.35
C ILE A 176 35.87 -17.09 5.90
N GLU A 177 35.82 -16.98 7.22
CA GLU A 177 34.89 -16.14 8.00
C GLU A 177 35.09 -14.64 7.74
N GLN A 178 36.22 -14.26 7.15
CA GLN A 178 36.55 -12.87 6.88
C GLN A 178 36.42 -12.51 5.41
N LEU A 179 36.12 -13.49 4.54
CA LEU A 179 36.02 -13.28 3.10
C LEU A 179 34.99 -12.21 2.76
N SER A 180 33.75 -12.30 3.28
CA SER A 180 32.66 -11.34 3.04
C SER A 180 33.08 -9.87 3.28
N SER A 181 33.95 -9.64 4.26
CA SER A 181 34.46 -8.32 4.65
C SER A 181 35.79 -7.92 3.99
N PHE A 182 36.31 -8.70 3.04
CA PHE A 182 37.68 -8.50 2.52
C PHE A 182 37.88 -7.10 1.93
N PHE A 183 37.06 -6.67 0.97
CA PHE A 183 37.25 -5.36 0.31
C PHE A 183 36.97 -4.17 1.23
N SER A 184 36.08 -4.34 2.22
CA SER A 184 35.83 -3.29 3.20
C SER A 184 37.03 -3.12 4.15
N ARG A 185 37.77 -4.20 4.44
CA ARG A 185 38.94 -4.19 5.32
C ARG A 185 40.26 -3.93 4.60
N TYR A 186 40.39 -4.37 3.35
CA TYR A 186 41.63 -4.23 2.60
C TYR A 186 41.98 -2.73 2.41
N PRO A 187 43.25 -2.31 2.63
CA PRO A 187 43.59 -0.89 2.62
C PRO A 187 43.48 -0.22 1.25
N ALA A 188 43.78 -0.95 0.17
CA ALA A 188 43.63 -0.43 -1.18
C ALA A 188 42.18 -0.42 -1.62
N THR A 189 41.80 0.62 -2.37
CA THR A 189 40.49 0.69 -3.02
C THR A 189 40.52 -0.18 -4.26
N LEU A 190 39.87 -1.34 -4.17
CA LEU A 190 39.75 -2.30 -5.27
C LEU A 190 38.31 -2.33 -5.75
N SER A 191 38.11 -2.41 -7.06
CA SER A 191 36.80 -2.78 -7.63
C SER A 191 36.62 -4.29 -7.47
N PRO A 192 35.61 -4.77 -6.71
CA PRO A 192 35.39 -6.21 -6.53
C PRO A 192 35.16 -6.93 -7.85
N GLU A 193 34.45 -6.31 -8.79
CA GLU A 193 34.17 -6.84 -10.12
C GLU A 193 35.47 -7.10 -10.90
N ASN A 194 36.27 -6.06 -11.13
CA ASN A 194 37.55 -6.19 -11.83
C ASN A 194 38.49 -7.17 -11.12
N PHE A 195 38.50 -7.14 -9.78
CA PHE A 195 39.34 -8.03 -8.98
C PHE A 195 38.96 -9.50 -9.21
N PHE A 196 37.67 -9.83 -9.16
CA PHE A 196 37.20 -11.20 -9.38
C PHE A 196 37.36 -11.64 -10.82
N ASP A 197 37.20 -10.74 -11.80
CA ASP A 197 37.39 -11.07 -13.21
C ASP A 197 38.84 -11.44 -13.55
N VAL A 198 39.81 -10.76 -12.95
CA VAL A 198 41.24 -11.07 -13.11
C VAL A 198 41.65 -12.30 -12.29
N ASN A 199 41.07 -12.47 -11.09
CA ASN A 199 41.51 -13.48 -10.12
C ASN A 199 40.55 -14.68 -9.99
N ARG A 200 39.83 -15.04 -11.06
CA ARG A 200 38.82 -16.12 -11.05
C ARG A 200 39.32 -17.44 -10.49
N GLY A 201 40.56 -17.82 -10.81
CA GLY A 201 41.16 -19.06 -10.33
C GLY A 201 41.29 -19.09 -8.80
N VAL A 202 41.75 -17.97 -8.21
CA VAL A 202 41.87 -17.81 -6.76
C VAL A 202 40.49 -17.80 -6.13
N LEU A 203 39.54 -17.01 -6.67
CA LEU A 203 38.16 -16.97 -6.20
C LEU A 203 37.52 -18.37 -6.16
N ASN A 204 37.57 -19.10 -7.27
CA ASN A 204 36.95 -20.43 -7.37
C ASN A 204 37.60 -21.44 -6.41
N LYS A 205 38.93 -21.39 -6.21
CA LYS A 205 39.63 -22.21 -5.23
C LYS A 205 39.18 -21.89 -3.80
N ARG A 206 38.98 -20.61 -3.48
CA ARG A 206 38.44 -20.18 -2.18
C ARG A 206 37.02 -20.66 -1.98
N LEU A 207 36.12 -20.41 -2.94
CA LEU A 207 34.72 -20.83 -2.88
C LEU A 207 34.55 -22.35 -2.68
N ALA A 208 35.42 -23.17 -3.28
CA ALA A 208 35.40 -24.62 -3.10
C ALA A 208 35.70 -25.06 -1.65
N GLY A 209 36.51 -24.29 -0.91
CA GLY A 209 36.83 -24.55 0.50
C GLY A 209 35.80 -24.04 1.49
N VAL A 210 34.88 -23.16 1.06
CA VAL A 210 33.85 -22.59 1.94
C VAL A 210 32.67 -23.57 2.09
N PRO A 211 32.19 -23.89 3.30
CA PRO A 211 30.99 -24.71 3.49
C PRO A 211 29.76 -24.08 2.81
N THR A 212 28.84 -24.89 2.27
CA THR A 212 27.63 -24.38 1.58
C THR A 212 26.76 -23.52 2.50
N ALA A 213 26.73 -23.80 3.81
CA ALA A 213 26.01 -23.01 4.81
C ALA A 213 26.48 -21.54 4.89
N GLN A 214 27.72 -21.23 4.50
CA GLN A 214 28.29 -19.87 4.52
C GLN A 214 28.14 -19.14 3.18
N TYR A 215 27.56 -19.78 2.15
CA TYR A 215 27.40 -19.16 0.84
C TYR A 215 26.44 -17.97 0.85
N ALA A 216 25.42 -17.99 1.72
CA ALA A 216 24.48 -16.87 1.86
C ALA A 216 25.18 -15.55 2.21
N GLU A 217 26.09 -15.58 3.19
CA GLU A 217 26.87 -14.41 3.60
C GLU A 217 27.77 -13.91 2.46
N LEU A 218 28.41 -14.82 1.73
CA LEU A 218 29.24 -14.47 0.58
C LEU A 218 28.42 -13.89 -0.58
N LEU A 219 27.22 -14.40 -0.84
CA LEU A 219 26.35 -13.89 -1.89
C LEU A 219 25.76 -12.53 -1.51
N GLN A 220 25.49 -12.29 -0.23
CA GLN A 220 25.12 -10.96 0.24
C GLN A 220 26.27 -9.96 0.05
N ALA A 221 27.50 -10.35 0.37
CA ALA A 221 28.67 -9.48 0.27
C ALA A 221 29.16 -9.26 -1.17
N PHE A 222 29.18 -10.33 -1.98
CA PHE A 222 29.83 -10.37 -3.29
C PHE A 222 28.90 -10.66 -4.44
N GLY A 223 27.65 -11.05 -4.19
CA GLY A 223 26.74 -11.62 -5.19
C GLY A 223 26.76 -10.86 -6.50
N ARG A 224 26.52 -9.55 -6.47
CA ARG A 224 26.52 -8.66 -7.65
C ARG A 224 27.82 -8.64 -8.46
N TYR A 225 28.94 -9.02 -7.86
CA TYR A 225 30.28 -9.00 -8.45
C TYR A 225 30.80 -10.39 -8.81
N LEU A 226 30.11 -11.46 -8.42
CA LEU A 226 30.57 -12.82 -8.69
C LEU A 226 30.41 -13.14 -10.18
N PRO A 227 31.47 -13.60 -10.87
CA PRO A 227 31.38 -14.07 -12.24
C PRO A 227 30.36 -15.21 -12.37
N GLN A 228 29.66 -15.27 -13.50
CA GLN A 228 28.63 -16.30 -13.76
C GLN A 228 29.17 -17.72 -13.55
N GLN A 229 30.39 -18.02 -14.02
CA GLN A 229 31.04 -19.31 -13.83
C GLN A 229 31.27 -19.66 -12.34
N SER A 230 31.55 -18.67 -11.50
CA SER A 230 31.72 -18.88 -10.05
C SER A 230 30.39 -19.23 -9.40
N ARG A 231 29.30 -18.54 -9.77
CA ARG A 231 27.94 -18.89 -9.33
C ARG A 231 27.54 -20.29 -9.79
N GLN A 232 27.86 -20.67 -11.03
CA GLN A 232 27.63 -22.03 -11.55
C GLN A 232 28.38 -23.11 -10.74
N ARG A 233 29.62 -22.83 -10.32
CA ARG A 233 30.39 -23.75 -9.46
C ARG A 233 29.79 -23.87 -8.06
N MET A 234 29.33 -22.77 -7.47
CA MET A 234 28.63 -22.79 -6.17
C MET A 234 27.36 -23.64 -6.26
N ARG A 235 26.56 -23.43 -7.31
CA ARG A 235 25.38 -24.25 -7.62
C ARG A 235 25.72 -25.73 -7.75
N GLY A 236 26.77 -26.07 -8.50
CA GLY A 236 27.21 -27.45 -8.71
C GLY A 236 27.47 -28.23 -7.40
N ARG A 237 27.85 -27.55 -6.32
CA ARG A 237 28.03 -28.20 -5.01
C ARG A 237 26.73 -28.56 -4.32
N PHE A 238 25.70 -27.71 -4.42
CA PHE A 238 24.37 -28.05 -3.93
C PHE A 238 23.77 -29.21 -4.74
N LEU A 239 23.93 -29.20 -6.07
CA LEU A 239 23.48 -30.31 -6.91
C LEU A 239 24.22 -31.61 -6.59
N HIS A 240 25.52 -31.54 -6.31
CA HIS A 240 26.27 -32.72 -5.85
C HIS A 240 25.75 -33.25 -4.51
N LYS A 241 25.48 -32.39 -3.53
CA LYS A 241 24.86 -32.76 -2.24
C LYS A 241 23.49 -33.41 -2.45
N ALA A 242 22.64 -32.81 -3.29
CA ALA A 242 21.32 -33.34 -3.63
C ALA A 242 21.41 -34.73 -4.29
N ARG A 243 22.36 -34.94 -5.21
CA ARG A 243 22.59 -36.24 -5.84
C ARG A 243 23.09 -37.32 -4.89
N GLN A 244 24.01 -36.97 -3.99
CA GLN A 244 24.46 -37.91 -2.96
C GLN A 244 23.31 -38.33 -2.04
N ALA A 245 22.43 -37.39 -1.68
CA ALA A 245 21.23 -37.70 -0.91
C ALA A 245 20.29 -38.64 -1.67
N GLN A 246 20.03 -38.36 -2.96
CA GLN A 246 19.21 -39.23 -3.81
C GLN A 246 19.75 -40.67 -3.89
N GLN A 247 21.07 -40.82 -4.08
CA GLN A 247 21.72 -42.14 -4.15
C GLN A 247 21.56 -42.95 -2.86
N ARG A 248 21.40 -42.27 -1.71
CA ARG A 248 21.14 -42.89 -0.41
C ARG A 248 19.64 -43.13 -0.15
N GLY A 249 18.77 -42.71 -1.07
CA GLY A 249 17.31 -42.73 -0.88
C GLY A 249 16.82 -41.70 0.14
N ASP A 250 17.60 -40.65 0.40
CA ASP A 250 17.29 -39.58 1.35
C ASP A 250 16.67 -38.38 0.62
N LEU A 251 15.38 -38.51 0.30
CA LEU A 251 14.59 -37.48 -0.38
C LEU A 251 14.55 -36.16 0.41
N LYS A 252 14.62 -36.24 1.74
CA LYS A 252 14.58 -35.09 2.63
C LYS A 252 15.81 -34.22 2.45
N GLN A 253 17.01 -34.81 2.56
CA GLN A 253 18.26 -34.08 2.35
C GLN A 253 18.45 -33.59 0.91
N LEU A 254 17.86 -34.29 -0.07
CA LEU A 254 17.80 -33.85 -1.46
C LEU A 254 17.04 -32.52 -1.57
N LEU A 255 15.80 -32.47 -1.07
CA LEU A 255 14.96 -31.29 -1.15
C LEU A 255 15.50 -30.12 -0.31
N VAL A 256 16.11 -30.40 0.86
CA VAL A 256 16.84 -29.39 1.65
C VAL A 256 17.94 -28.73 0.82
N ALA A 257 18.78 -29.52 0.14
CA ALA A 257 19.88 -28.97 -0.65
C ALA A 257 19.39 -28.08 -1.81
N LEU A 258 18.23 -28.41 -2.41
CA LEU A 258 17.63 -27.60 -3.48
C LEU A 258 16.98 -26.33 -2.94
N ASN A 259 16.32 -26.40 -1.79
CA ASN A 259 15.71 -25.23 -1.15
C ASN A 259 16.77 -24.24 -0.66
N GLU A 260 17.85 -24.72 -0.02
CA GLU A 260 19.01 -23.90 0.36
C GLU A 260 19.62 -23.18 -0.86
N MET A 261 19.76 -23.92 -1.97
CA MET A 261 20.30 -23.39 -3.23
C MET A 261 19.40 -22.30 -3.82
N HIS A 262 18.09 -22.51 -3.84
CA HIS A 262 17.11 -21.53 -4.33
C HIS A 262 17.06 -20.28 -3.45
N ALA A 263 17.03 -20.43 -2.13
CA ALA A 263 17.04 -19.30 -1.18
C ALA A 263 18.26 -18.38 -1.38
N MET A 264 19.34 -18.91 -1.96
CA MET A 264 20.56 -18.18 -2.31
C MET A 264 20.57 -17.60 -3.74
N GLY A 265 19.49 -17.74 -4.50
CA GLY A 265 19.39 -17.31 -5.90
C GLY A 265 20.33 -18.09 -6.84
N LEU A 266 20.66 -19.34 -6.48
CA LEU A 266 21.51 -20.23 -7.27
C LEU A 266 20.68 -21.26 -8.06
N ASP A 267 19.61 -20.81 -8.69
CA ASP A 267 18.61 -21.66 -9.32
C ASP A 267 19.17 -22.68 -10.33
N LEU A 268 18.42 -23.78 -10.50
CA LEU A 268 18.69 -24.80 -11.50
C LEU A 268 18.83 -24.15 -12.88
N ALA A 269 19.89 -24.51 -13.61
CA ALA A 269 19.95 -24.17 -15.03
C ALA A 269 19.14 -25.17 -15.84
N GLU A 270 18.62 -24.71 -16.97
CA GLU A 270 18.19 -25.58 -18.07
C GLU A 270 19.27 -26.63 -18.38
N GLY A 271 18.84 -27.89 -18.53
CA GLY A 271 19.75 -29.00 -18.79
C GLY A 271 20.46 -29.59 -17.56
N SER A 272 20.04 -29.25 -16.34
CA SER A 272 20.46 -29.97 -15.13
C SER A 272 20.17 -31.47 -15.26
N ASP A 273 21.11 -32.31 -14.84
CA ASP A 273 20.89 -33.77 -14.84
C ASP A 273 19.69 -34.15 -13.94
N LEU A 274 19.44 -33.38 -12.86
CA LEU A 274 18.37 -33.66 -11.89
C LEU A 274 17.04 -33.12 -12.42
N LYS A 275 16.14 -34.03 -12.79
CA LYS A 275 14.83 -33.69 -13.38
C LYS A 275 13.73 -33.78 -12.36
N ILE A 276 13.11 -32.64 -12.04
CA ILE A 276 12.03 -32.54 -11.05
C ILE A 276 10.81 -31.98 -11.75
N LYS A 277 9.68 -32.66 -11.59
CA LYS A 277 8.40 -32.25 -12.16
C LYS A 277 7.38 -32.06 -11.05
N VAL A 278 6.65 -30.95 -11.13
CA VAL A 278 5.59 -30.62 -10.18
C VAL A 278 4.27 -30.62 -10.93
N MET A 279 3.27 -31.27 -10.35
CA MET A 279 1.97 -31.46 -10.94
C MET A 279 0.87 -31.05 -9.99
N ASP A 280 0.03 -30.13 -10.45
CA ASP A 280 -1.25 -29.83 -9.82
C ASP A 280 -2.29 -30.78 -10.42
N ILE A 281 -2.76 -31.74 -9.62
CA ILE A 281 -3.76 -32.75 -9.99
C ILE A 281 -5.14 -32.49 -9.39
N SER A 282 -5.30 -31.30 -8.80
CA SER A 282 -6.54 -30.86 -8.17
C SER A 282 -7.71 -30.96 -9.15
N SER A 283 -8.85 -31.46 -8.68
CA SER A 283 -10.03 -31.57 -9.54
C SER A 283 -10.55 -30.18 -9.94
N PRO A 284 -10.75 -29.91 -11.24
CA PRO A 284 -11.38 -28.66 -11.68
C PRO A 284 -12.78 -28.47 -11.10
N THR A 285 -13.49 -29.56 -10.82
CA THR A 285 -14.87 -29.58 -10.32
C THR A 285 -15.04 -29.12 -8.88
N LEU A 286 -13.96 -28.98 -8.09
CA LEU A 286 -14.07 -28.65 -6.65
C LEU A 286 -14.57 -27.22 -6.42
N ILE A 287 -14.28 -26.30 -7.36
CA ILE A 287 -14.83 -24.93 -7.33
C ILE A 287 -16.32 -24.98 -7.66
N ASP A 288 -16.71 -25.69 -8.72
CA ASP A 288 -18.10 -25.78 -9.16
C ASP A 288 -19.00 -26.45 -8.11
N GLN A 289 -18.46 -27.40 -7.34
CA GLN A 289 -19.14 -28.09 -6.25
C GLN A 289 -19.11 -27.32 -4.91
N GLY A 290 -18.41 -26.18 -4.87
CA GLY A 290 -18.27 -25.34 -3.68
C GLY A 290 -17.40 -25.93 -2.56
N VAL A 291 -16.58 -26.94 -2.87
CA VAL A 291 -15.58 -27.52 -1.95
C VAL A 291 -14.40 -26.56 -1.75
N LEU A 292 -14.09 -25.77 -2.77
CA LEU A 292 -13.19 -24.62 -2.68
C LEU A 292 -14.04 -23.34 -2.72
N GLU A 293 -14.11 -22.61 -1.60
CA GLU A 293 -14.85 -21.34 -1.51
C GLU A 293 -14.14 -20.18 -2.22
N PHE A 294 -12.86 -20.35 -2.55
CA PHE A 294 -12.05 -19.38 -3.27
C PHE A 294 -10.99 -20.07 -4.14
N PRO A 295 -10.48 -19.38 -5.17
CA PRO A 295 -9.45 -19.96 -6.03
C PRO A 295 -8.14 -20.19 -5.26
N VAL A 296 -7.49 -21.32 -5.50
CA VAL A 296 -6.15 -21.60 -4.98
C VAL A 296 -5.22 -21.82 -6.16
N GLY A 297 -4.09 -21.13 -6.16
CA GLY A 297 -3.01 -21.32 -7.13
C GLY A 297 -1.76 -21.85 -6.45
N ILE A 298 -0.93 -22.58 -7.19
CA ILE A 298 0.40 -22.97 -6.72
C ILE A 298 1.42 -22.10 -7.45
N LYS A 299 2.24 -21.40 -6.68
CA LYS A 299 3.28 -20.51 -7.19
C LYS A 299 4.58 -21.29 -7.39
N PRO A 300 5.15 -21.29 -8.61
CA PRO A 300 6.47 -21.86 -8.86
C PRO A 300 7.53 -20.88 -8.36
N ASP A 301 7.70 -20.80 -7.05
CA ASP A 301 8.78 -20.03 -6.46
C ASP A 301 10.12 -20.76 -6.53
N LEU A 302 10.10 -22.08 -6.72
CA LEU A 302 11.28 -22.88 -7.06
C LEU A 302 11.43 -23.01 -8.58
N PRO A 303 12.65 -23.31 -9.11
CA PRO A 303 12.92 -23.42 -10.56
C PRO A 303 12.36 -24.73 -11.16
N PHE A 304 11.16 -25.13 -10.74
CA PHE A 304 10.44 -26.28 -11.24
C PHE A 304 9.23 -25.79 -12.04
N GLU A 305 9.04 -26.35 -13.22
CA GLU A 305 7.82 -26.11 -13.97
C GLU A 305 6.66 -26.84 -13.29
N ILE A 306 5.59 -26.09 -13.01
CA ILE A 306 4.33 -26.64 -12.54
C ILE A 306 3.46 -26.87 -13.76
N SER A 307 3.07 -28.12 -13.95
CA SER A 307 2.10 -28.51 -14.97
C SER A 307 0.75 -28.80 -14.31
N LYS A 308 -0.33 -28.24 -14.85
CA LYS A 308 -1.69 -28.70 -14.52
C LYS A 308 -1.96 -29.94 -15.35
N ALA A 309 -2.34 -31.03 -14.69
CA ALA A 309 -2.55 -32.31 -15.34
C ALA A 309 -3.68 -33.07 -14.63
N GLY A 310 -4.50 -33.79 -15.39
CA GLY A 310 -5.43 -34.74 -14.78
C GLY A 310 -4.67 -35.88 -14.06
N LEU A 311 -5.36 -36.61 -13.18
CA LEU A 311 -4.77 -37.76 -12.49
C LEU A 311 -4.16 -38.78 -13.48
N ASP A 312 -4.81 -39.02 -14.62
CA ASP A 312 -4.30 -39.95 -15.64
C ASP A 312 -3.03 -39.45 -16.35
N GLU A 313 -2.95 -38.15 -16.64
CA GLU A 313 -1.79 -37.54 -17.28
C GLU A 313 -0.58 -37.50 -16.34
N ALA A 314 -0.83 -37.28 -15.05
CA ALA A 314 0.21 -37.31 -14.04
C ALA A 314 0.86 -38.69 -13.93
N PHE A 315 0.02 -39.73 -13.96
CA PHE A 315 0.47 -41.12 -13.93
C PHE A 315 1.12 -41.57 -15.25
N LYS A 316 0.82 -40.94 -16.38
CA LYS A 316 1.54 -41.17 -17.64
C LYS A 316 2.99 -40.68 -17.58
N SER A 317 3.21 -39.47 -17.05
CA SER A 317 4.58 -38.94 -16.85
C SER A 317 5.38 -39.81 -15.89
N TYR A 318 4.73 -40.37 -14.86
CA TYR A 318 5.34 -41.37 -13.98
C TYR A 318 5.76 -42.63 -14.76
N ALA A 319 4.90 -43.16 -15.63
CA ALA A 319 5.14 -44.41 -16.35
C ALA A 319 6.32 -44.29 -17.35
N GLU A 320 6.54 -43.10 -17.91
CA GLU A 320 7.61 -42.82 -18.86
C GLU A 320 9.00 -42.75 -18.20
N LYS A 321 9.08 -42.65 -16.86
CA LYS A 321 10.32 -42.56 -16.06
C LYS A 321 11.34 -41.54 -16.58
N ASP A 322 10.85 -40.48 -17.21
CA ASP A 322 11.67 -39.42 -17.79
C ASP A 322 12.16 -38.41 -16.74
N VAL A 323 11.57 -38.45 -15.53
CA VAL A 323 11.85 -37.59 -14.37
C VAL A 323 12.49 -38.37 -13.21
N ASP A 324 13.27 -37.66 -12.39
CA ASP A 324 13.91 -38.22 -11.20
C ASP A 324 12.98 -38.12 -9.98
N ILE A 325 12.39 -36.94 -9.78
CA ILE A 325 11.45 -36.64 -8.69
C ILE A 325 10.14 -36.13 -9.29
N LEU A 326 9.02 -36.69 -8.84
CA LEU A 326 7.68 -36.21 -9.15
C LEU A 326 7.02 -35.71 -7.86
N ILE A 327 6.47 -34.49 -7.91
CA ILE A 327 5.71 -33.86 -6.82
C ILE A 327 4.30 -33.67 -7.33
N MET A 328 3.31 -34.27 -6.67
CA MET A 328 1.89 -34.12 -7.00
C MET A 328 1.19 -33.42 -5.84
N LEU A 329 0.39 -32.41 -6.18
CA LEU A 329 -0.40 -31.62 -5.26
C LEU A 329 -1.88 -31.81 -5.62
N ASP A 330 -2.67 -32.27 -4.66
CA ASP A 330 -4.12 -32.46 -4.81
C ASP A 330 -4.84 -31.59 -3.78
N LEU A 331 -5.39 -30.47 -4.24
CA LEU A 331 -6.20 -29.59 -3.39
C LEU A 331 -7.48 -30.33 -2.98
N SER A 332 -7.69 -30.46 -1.68
CA SER A 332 -8.84 -31.18 -1.14
C SER A 332 -9.89 -30.25 -0.53
N TYR A 333 -9.47 -29.10 -0.01
CA TYR A 333 -10.34 -28.24 0.81
C TYR A 333 -9.84 -26.80 0.82
N ALA A 334 -10.75 -25.83 0.66
CA ALA A 334 -10.43 -24.42 0.88
C ALA A 334 -11.67 -23.70 1.44
N LYS A 335 -11.61 -23.27 2.72
CA LYS A 335 -12.72 -22.58 3.39
C LYS A 335 -12.28 -21.29 4.05
N VAL A 336 -13.20 -20.34 4.11
CA VAL A 336 -13.07 -19.11 4.87
C VAL A 336 -13.80 -19.28 6.20
N HIS A 337 -13.07 -19.09 7.29
CA HIS A 337 -13.65 -18.92 8.61
C HIS A 337 -13.76 -17.43 8.93
N ARG A 338 -14.96 -17.01 9.31
CA ARG A 338 -15.26 -15.69 9.85
C ARG A 338 -15.55 -15.84 11.33
N ASP A 339 -14.81 -15.11 12.16
CA ASP A 339 -15.00 -15.07 13.60
C ASP A 339 -15.21 -13.62 14.03
N THR A 340 -16.44 -13.29 14.43
CA THR A 340 -16.82 -11.95 14.87
C THR A 340 -16.53 -11.81 16.35
N GLN A 341 -15.65 -10.88 16.68
CA GLN A 341 -15.24 -10.57 18.05
C GLN A 341 -15.91 -9.29 18.55
N GLU A 342 -15.78 -9.06 19.86
CA GLU A 342 -16.23 -7.91 20.67
C GLU A 342 -16.82 -6.71 19.89
N GLN A 343 -18.11 -6.43 20.10
CA GLN A 343 -18.80 -5.28 19.55
C GLN A 343 -18.82 -4.11 20.56
N LYS A 344 -18.44 -2.91 20.10
CA LYS A 344 -18.42 -1.68 20.91
C LYS A 344 -19.23 -0.58 20.25
N MET A 345 -19.99 0.17 21.06
CA MET A 345 -20.67 1.38 20.61
C MET A 345 -19.75 2.58 20.79
N VAL A 346 -19.57 3.37 19.73
CA VAL A 346 -18.70 4.56 19.72
C VAL A 346 -19.55 5.81 19.50
N GLY A 347 -19.41 6.80 20.39
CA GLY A 347 -20.13 8.06 20.28
C GLY A 347 -19.57 8.96 19.18
N SER A 348 -20.45 9.58 18.39
CA SER A 348 -20.10 10.57 17.37
C SER A 348 -21.18 11.64 17.23
N LYS A 349 -21.00 12.56 16.28
CA LYS A 349 -21.91 13.67 16.01
C LYS A 349 -22.27 13.72 14.53
N ARG A 350 -23.56 13.95 14.25
CA ARG A 350 -24.10 14.12 12.90
C ARG A 350 -24.75 15.49 12.74
N ILE A 351 -24.76 16.01 11.52
CA ILE A 351 -25.54 17.22 11.20
C ILE A 351 -27.02 16.82 11.15
N VAL A 352 -27.83 17.41 12.03
CA VAL A 352 -29.28 17.12 12.13
C VAL A 352 -30.14 18.22 11.51
N ALA A 353 -29.62 19.44 11.40
CA ALA A 353 -30.31 20.56 10.77
C ALA A 353 -29.31 21.67 10.38
N TYR A 354 -29.79 22.67 9.65
CA TYR A 354 -29.11 23.95 9.49
C TYR A 354 -29.96 25.05 10.13
N LYS A 355 -29.32 25.99 10.81
CA LYS A 355 -29.97 27.15 11.42
C LYS A 355 -29.40 28.42 10.80
N GLU A 356 -30.28 29.33 10.41
CA GLU A 356 -29.88 30.67 9.98
C GLU A 356 -29.25 31.42 11.15
N VAL A 357 -27.98 31.77 10.98
CA VAL A 357 -27.25 32.63 11.89
C VAL A 357 -26.76 33.85 11.13
N ARG A 358 -26.71 34.98 11.82
CA ARG A 358 -26.28 36.24 11.21
C ARG A 358 -24.79 36.16 10.87
N ASN A 359 -24.46 36.43 9.61
CA ASN A 359 -23.11 36.33 9.08
C ASN A 359 -22.15 37.29 9.82
N PRO A 360 -21.11 36.79 10.52
CA PRO A 360 -20.13 37.64 11.21
C PRO A 360 -19.35 38.56 10.26
N GLU A 361 -19.12 38.13 9.01
CA GLU A 361 -18.44 38.92 8.00
C GLU A 361 -19.31 40.09 7.54
N TYR A 362 -20.60 39.86 7.28
CA TYR A 362 -21.55 40.93 6.98
C TYR A 362 -21.58 41.99 8.08
N LYS A 363 -21.59 41.57 9.37
CA LYS A 363 -21.51 42.51 10.51
C LYS A 363 -20.19 43.30 10.55
N ARG A 364 -19.09 42.72 10.09
CA ARG A 364 -17.78 43.40 10.01
C ARG A 364 -17.79 44.42 8.89
N ILE A 365 -18.15 44.00 7.68
CA ILE A 365 -18.18 44.85 6.48
C ILE A 365 -19.18 45.98 6.65
N LYS A 366 -20.36 45.73 7.23
CA LYS A 366 -21.35 46.78 7.51
C LYS A 366 -20.79 47.88 8.40
N ARG A 367 -20.06 47.52 9.46
CA ARG A 367 -19.38 48.51 10.31
C ARG A 367 -18.31 49.28 9.55
N ASP A 368 -17.53 48.60 8.71
CA ASP A 368 -16.51 49.25 7.88
C ASP A 368 -17.12 50.25 6.90
N VAL A 369 -18.26 49.90 6.28
CA VAL A 369 -19.03 50.81 5.41
C VAL A 369 -19.51 52.04 6.20
N GLU A 370 -20.08 51.86 7.38
CA GLU A 370 -20.54 52.97 8.23
C GLU A 370 -19.38 53.90 8.64
N ILE A 371 -18.20 53.35 8.91
CA ILE A 371 -16.98 54.14 9.23
C ILE A 371 -16.52 54.91 7.99
N LEU A 372 -16.42 54.24 6.84
CA LEU A 372 -15.94 54.84 5.59
C LEU A 372 -16.92 55.88 5.04
N GLU A 373 -18.22 55.69 5.25
CA GLU A 373 -19.25 56.67 4.89
C GLU A 373 -19.08 57.98 5.67
N ARG A 374 -18.82 57.88 6.97
CA ARG A 374 -18.56 59.03 7.84
C ARG A 374 -17.26 59.72 7.45
N ASP A 375 -16.20 58.96 7.16
CA ASP A 375 -14.91 59.50 6.70
C ASP A 375 -15.04 60.22 5.35
N ALA A 376 -15.72 59.59 4.38
CA ALA A 376 -16.02 60.19 3.07
C ALA A 376 -16.84 61.48 3.22
N SER A 377 -17.91 61.46 4.02
CA SER A 377 -18.76 62.64 4.27
C SER A 377 -17.99 63.77 4.93
N PHE A 378 -17.14 63.46 5.93
CA PHE A 378 -16.28 64.45 6.58
C PHE A 378 -15.28 65.05 5.60
N LYS A 379 -14.62 64.24 4.76
CA LYS A 379 -13.67 64.72 3.74
C LYS A 379 -14.34 65.54 2.65
N ARG A 380 -15.60 65.24 2.28
CA ARG A 380 -16.41 66.10 1.39
C ARG A 380 -16.69 67.46 2.05
N MET A 381 -17.05 67.50 3.33
CA MET A 381 -17.19 68.77 4.06
C MET A 381 -15.86 69.52 4.14
N ASP A 382 -14.74 68.83 4.39
CA ASP A 382 -13.40 69.41 4.43
C ASP A 382 -13.00 70.06 3.09
N THR A 383 -13.40 69.46 1.95
CA THR A 383 -13.22 70.14 0.64
C THR A 383 -13.93 71.48 0.59
N SER A 384 -15.19 71.56 1.03
CA SER A 384 -15.98 72.79 1.01
C SER A 384 -15.37 73.88 1.90
N THR A 385 -14.80 73.51 3.05
CA THR A 385 -14.08 74.44 3.93
C THR A 385 -12.71 74.83 3.39
N ALA A 386 -11.99 73.93 2.72
CA ALA A 386 -10.69 74.21 2.10
C ALA A 386 -10.81 75.23 0.94
N TYR A 387 -11.92 75.23 0.20
CA TYR A 387 -12.22 76.27 -0.80
C TYR A 387 -12.37 77.67 -0.17
N LEU A 388 -12.91 77.75 1.05
CA LEU A 388 -13.12 79.02 1.76
C LEU A 388 -11.86 79.53 2.48
N ALA A 389 -10.99 78.63 2.95
CA ALA A 389 -9.86 79.00 3.83
C ALA A 389 -8.44 78.83 3.24
N GLY A 390 -8.23 77.97 2.24
CA GLY A 390 -6.88 77.47 1.87
C GLY A 390 -6.38 77.76 0.45
N GLY A 391 -7.19 78.38 -0.42
CA GLY A 391 -6.85 78.63 -1.82
C GLY A 391 -6.81 77.37 -2.70
N LEU A 392 -6.58 77.55 -4.01
CA LEU A 392 -6.73 76.50 -5.05
C LEU A 392 -5.93 75.20 -4.79
N VAL A 393 -4.73 75.30 -4.20
CA VAL A 393 -3.86 74.13 -3.94
C VAL A 393 -4.40 73.27 -2.79
N GLY A 394 -4.87 73.90 -1.71
CA GLY A 394 -5.49 73.20 -0.58
C GLY A 394 -6.78 72.49 -0.99
N ALA A 395 -7.58 73.14 -1.84
CA ALA A 395 -8.79 72.55 -2.40
C ALA A 395 -8.50 71.31 -3.28
N LEU A 396 -7.44 71.33 -4.11
CA LEU A 396 -7.06 70.16 -4.94
C LEU A 396 -6.62 68.95 -4.10
N ILE A 397 -5.84 69.18 -3.03
CA ILE A 397 -5.42 68.11 -2.12
C ILE A 397 -6.62 67.53 -1.37
N ALA A 398 -7.51 68.39 -0.85
CA ALA A 398 -8.73 67.97 -0.19
C ALA A 398 -9.63 67.17 -1.16
N HIS A 399 -9.75 67.61 -2.41
CA HIS A 399 -10.59 66.96 -3.43
C HIS A 399 -10.04 65.57 -3.81
N SER A 400 -8.72 65.44 -3.94
CA SER A 400 -8.05 64.15 -4.14
C SER A 400 -8.32 63.19 -2.98
N LYS A 401 -8.17 63.67 -1.73
CA LYS A 401 -8.46 62.86 -0.53
C LYS A 401 -9.93 62.46 -0.41
N ALA A 402 -10.86 63.34 -0.77
CA ALA A 402 -12.30 63.05 -0.80
C ALA A 402 -12.62 61.99 -1.87
N LYS A 403 -12.03 62.10 -3.06
CA LYS A 403 -12.18 61.09 -4.13
C LYS A 403 -11.68 59.71 -3.71
N THR A 404 -10.50 59.61 -3.08
CA THR A 404 -9.98 58.31 -2.59
C THR A 404 -10.86 57.72 -1.47
N ALA A 405 -11.39 58.56 -0.59
CA ALA A 405 -12.32 58.11 0.46
C ALA A 405 -13.66 57.63 -0.13
N ASP A 406 -14.17 58.33 -1.14
CA ASP A 406 -15.37 57.93 -1.90
C ASP A 406 -15.17 56.60 -2.62
N GLU A 407 -14.04 56.40 -3.29
CA GLU A 407 -13.69 55.12 -3.93
C GLU A 407 -13.62 53.97 -2.91
N SER A 408 -13.06 54.24 -1.73
CA SER A 408 -12.96 53.26 -0.64
C SER A 408 -14.33 52.92 -0.04
N TYR A 409 -15.19 53.91 0.15
CA TYR A 409 -16.59 53.73 0.59
C TYR A 409 -17.39 52.92 -0.44
N VAL A 410 -17.34 53.30 -1.72
CA VAL A 410 -18.06 52.59 -2.80
C VAL A 410 -17.58 51.14 -2.90
N SER A 411 -16.27 50.89 -2.78
CA SER A 411 -15.70 49.54 -2.74
C SER A 411 -16.17 48.72 -1.54
N ALA A 412 -16.21 49.30 -0.34
CA ALA A 412 -16.73 48.63 0.85
C ALA A 412 -18.23 48.36 0.76
N ARG A 413 -19.00 49.29 0.18
CA ARG A 413 -20.44 49.15 -0.04
C ARG A 413 -20.76 48.05 -1.04
N THR A 414 -20.01 47.99 -2.14
CA THR A 414 -20.14 46.91 -3.15
C THR A 414 -19.88 45.54 -2.50
N ARG A 415 -18.83 45.42 -1.68
CA ARG A 415 -18.56 44.19 -0.91
C ARG A 415 -19.66 43.84 0.10
N LEU A 416 -20.35 44.83 0.66
CA LEU A 416 -21.48 44.59 1.57
C LEU A 416 -22.69 44.03 0.81
N ASP A 417 -22.95 44.54 -0.39
CA ASP A 417 -24.08 44.09 -1.23
C ASP A 417 -23.83 42.67 -1.82
N GLU A 418 -22.57 42.24 -1.92
CA GLU A 418 -22.17 40.89 -2.37
C GLU A 418 -22.21 39.82 -1.26
N VAL A 419 -22.26 40.22 0.02
CA VAL A 419 -22.19 39.29 1.16
C VAL A 419 -23.58 39.15 1.79
N GLU A 420 -24.06 37.91 1.93
CA GLU A 420 -25.35 37.62 2.55
C GLU A 420 -25.37 37.96 4.06
N GLU A 421 -26.48 38.56 4.53
CA GLU A 421 -26.65 38.93 5.95
C GLU A 421 -26.80 37.71 6.87
N TYR A 422 -27.31 36.60 6.35
CA TYR A 422 -27.52 35.35 7.07
C TYR A 422 -26.81 34.21 6.36
N ILE A 423 -26.20 33.32 7.13
CA ILE A 423 -25.58 32.08 6.64
C ILE A 423 -26.21 30.89 7.36
N GLN A 424 -26.28 29.76 6.66
CA GLN A 424 -26.73 28.50 7.24
C GLN A 424 -25.60 27.88 8.07
N ALA A 425 -25.78 27.76 9.38
CA ALA A 425 -24.84 27.06 10.26
C ALA A 425 -25.37 25.66 10.63
N PRO A 426 -24.54 24.61 10.55
CA PRO A 426 -24.97 23.25 10.90
C PRO A 426 -25.25 23.11 12.41
N VAL A 427 -26.31 22.37 12.73
CA VAL A 427 -26.69 21.94 14.07
C VAL A 427 -26.32 20.48 14.23
N TYR A 428 -25.59 20.15 15.30
CA TYR A 428 -25.09 18.79 15.54
C TYR A 428 -25.94 18.04 16.56
N GLY A 429 -26.29 16.79 16.24
CA GLY A 429 -26.89 15.83 17.16
C GLY A 429 -25.91 14.72 17.51
N ALA A 430 -25.95 14.25 18.77
CA ALA A 430 -25.18 13.09 19.18
C ALA A 430 -25.83 11.80 18.69
N TYR A 431 -25.02 10.85 18.26
CA TYR A 431 -25.45 9.49 17.96
C TYR A 431 -24.31 8.50 18.26
N GLN A 432 -24.56 7.20 18.11
CA GLN A 432 -23.55 6.17 18.27
C GLN A 432 -23.52 5.27 17.04
N TYR A 433 -22.32 4.85 16.65
CA TYR A 433 -22.10 3.85 15.60
C TYR A 433 -21.44 2.60 16.22
N GLY A 434 -21.63 1.45 15.58
CA GLY A 434 -21.05 0.17 16.02
C GLY A 434 -19.64 -0.03 15.48
N SER A 435 -18.74 -0.57 16.30
CA SER A 435 -17.41 -1.02 15.92
C SER A 435 -17.27 -2.50 16.27
N LEU A 436 -16.80 -3.34 15.35
CA LEU A 436 -16.45 -4.73 15.63
C LEU A 436 -15.11 -5.10 15.01
N GLU A 437 -14.50 -6.13 15.58
CA GLU A 437 -13.30 -6.77 15.03
C GLU A 437 -13.69 -8.12 14.43
N LEU A 438 -13.43 -8.30 13.15
CA LEU A 438 -13.68 -9.53 12.42
C LEU A 438 -12.35 -10.23 12.17
N LYS A 439 -12.14 -11.41 12.75
CA LYS A 439 -10.98 -12.26 12.46
C LYS A 439 -11.34 -13.21 11.34
N MET A 440 -10.72 -13.02 10.18
CA MET A 440 -10.90 -13.91 9.04
C MET A 440 -9.70 -14.83 8.89
N ALA A 441 -9.95 -16.11 8.64
CA ALA A 441 -8.94 -17.10 8.34
C ALA A 441 -9.32 -17.90 7.10
N LYS A 442 -8.44 -17.94 6.11
CA LYS A 442 -8.53 -18.83 4.96
C LYS A 442 -7.71 -20.07 5.24
N VAL A 443 -8.37 -21.22 5.28
CA VAL A 443 -7.72 -22.51 5.47
C VAL A 443 -7.73 -23.23 4.13
N VAL A 444 -6.55 -23.63 3.67
CA VAL A 444 -6.35 -24.42 2.46
C VAL A 444 -5.67 -25.72 2.86
N THR A 445 -6.27 -26.85 2.51
CA THR A 445 -5.68 -28.17 2.71
C THR A 445 -5.35 -28.78 1.36
N THR A 446 -4.09 -29.21 1.21
CA THR A 446 -3.61 -29.93 0.03
C THR A 446 -2.98 -31.25 0.46
N GLN A 447 -3.25 -32.31 -0.28
CA GLN A 447 -2.48 -33.54 -0.18
C GLN A 447 -1.19 -33.38 -0.98
N LEU A 448 -0.06 -33.62 -0.33
CA LEU A 448 1.26 -33.64 -0.93
C LEU A 448 1.65 -35.10 -1.19
N HIS A 449 2.02 -35.42 -2.42
CA HIS A 449 2.59 -36.71 -2.79
C HIS A 449 3.97 -36.50 -3.44
N LEU A 450 5.00 -37.13 -2.87
CA LEU A 450 6.37 -37.05 -3.36
C LEU A 450 6.85 -38.43 -3.79
N PHE A 451 7.42 -38.50 -4.98
CA PHE A 451 7.94 -39.72 -5.59
C PHE A 451 9.41 -39.54 -5.95
N ASP A 452 10.27 -40.39 -5.42
CA ASP A 452 11.64 -40.57 -5.94
C ASP A 452 11.67 -41.84 -6.79
N LEU A 453 11.63 -41.65 -8.11
CA LEU A 453 11.51 -42.75 -9.07
C LEU A 453 12.82 -43.53 -9.24
N ARG A 454 13.96 -42.93 -8.85
CA ARG A 454 15.26 -43.62 -8.88
C ARG A 454 15.43 -44.54 -7.68
N SER A 455 15.11 -44.05 -6.49
CA SER A 455 15.24 -44.84 -5.25
C SER A 455 13.99 -45.65 -4.90
N ASN A 456 12.91 -45.52 -5.70
CA ASN A 456 11.63 -46.20 -5.51
C ASN A 456 10.98 -45.89 -4.15
N ARG A 457 11.02 -44.62 -3.75
CA ARG A 457 10.51 -44.11 -2.48
C ARG A 457 9.31 -43.20 -2.69
N TYR A 458 8.37 -43.27 -1.76
CA TYR A 458 7.10 -42.54 -1.77
C TYR A 458 6.86 -41.87 -0.44
N PHE A 459 6.41 -40.63 -0.46
CA PHE A 459 5.96 -39.92 0.72
C PHE A 459 4.63 -39.24 0.44
N SER A 460 3.75 -39.20 1.43
CA SER A 460 2.55 -38.40 1.35
C SER A 460 2.17 -37.81 2.70
N ASP A 461 1.66 -36.58 2.68
CA ASP A 461 1.20 -35.88 3.88
C ASP A 461 0.11 -34.88 3.54
N THR A 462 -0.59 -34.40 4.56
CA THR A 462 -1.58 -33.33 4.44
C THR A 462 -0.95 -32.02 4.85
N VAL A 463 -1.01 -31.02 3.98
CA VAL A 463 -0.46 -29.68 4.24
C VAL A 463 -1.60 -28.69 4.39
N ASP A 464 -1.73 -28.14 5.61
CA ASP A 464 -2.66 -27.07 5.92
C ASP A 464 -1.94 -25.72 5.88
N LEU A 465 -2.41 -24.83 5.01
CA LEU A 465 -2.01 -23.43 5.02
C LEU A 465 -3.16 -22.59 5.60
N VAL A 466 -2.82 -21.73 6.56
CA VAL A 466 -3.78 -20.79 7.14
C VAL A 466 -3.31 -19.36 6.89
N GLU A 467 -4.07 -18.63 6.09
CA GLU A 467 -3.88 -17.20 5.90
C GLU A 467 -4.86 -16.44 6.81
N LYS A 468 -4.36 -15.52 7.65
CA LYS A 468 -5.21 -14.78 8.59
C LYS A 468 -5.16 -13.29 8.31
N ARG A 469 -6.30 -12.63 8.38
CA ARG A 469 -6.40 -11.17 8.35
C ARG A 469 -7.50 -10.68 9.30
N PRO A 470 -7.17 -9.84 10.30
CA PRO A 470 -8.18 -9.12 11.05
C PRO A 470 -8.71 -7.94 10.23
N PHE A 471 -9.99 -7.62 10.42
CA PHE A 471 -10.67 -6.45 9.89
C PHE A 471 -11.32 -5.68 11.02
N LYS A 472 -11.24 -4.35 10.98
CA LYS A 472 -11.94 -3.50 11.94
C LYS A 472 -13.04 -2.76 11.20
N LEU A 473 -14.29 -3.07 11.50
CA LEU A 473 -15.43 -2.61 10.73
C LEU A 473 -16.28 -1.65 11.56
N ALA A 474 -16.71 -0.55 10.92
CA ALA A 474 -17.66 0.40 11.49
C ALA A 474 -19.03 0.23 10.81
N TYR A 475 -20.08 0.10 11.60
CA TYR A 475 -21.46 -0.06 11.15
C TYR A 475 -22.33 1.05 11.73
N ASP A 476 -23.43 1.37 11.06
CA ASP A 476 -24.36 2.44 11.45
C ASP A 476 -23.70 3.84 11.53
N VAL A 477 -22.65 4.08 10.74
CA VAL A 477 -22.05 5.42 10.61
C VAL A 477 -23.00 6.31 9.82
N ASP A 478 -23.43 7.42 10.43
CA ASP A 478 -24.38 8.33 9.81
C ASP A 478 -23.77 9.01 8.59
N ARG A 479 -24.53 9.14 7.50
CA ARG A 479 -24.06 9.75 6.26
C ARG A 479 -23.64 11.21 6.41
N HIS A 480 -24.17 11.93 7.41
CA HIS A 480 -23.87 13.31 7.76
C HIS A 480 -23.00 13.43 9.02
N ASP A 481 -22.31 12.35 9.41
CA ASP A 481 -21.31 12.39 10.47
C ASP A 481 -20.19 13.39 10.12
N ILE A 482 -19.81 14.22 11.08
CA ILE A 482 -18.82 15.29 10.91
C ILE A 482 -17.39 14.75 10.68
N ASP A 483 -17.14 13.56 11.17
CA ASP A 483 -15.87 12.83 11.15
C ASP A 483 -15.92 11.61 10.22
N ARG A 484 -16.96 11.50 9.38
CA ARG A 484 -17.15 10.36 8.46
C ARG A 484 -15.90 10.04 7.66
N ALA A 485 -15.26 11.05 7.08
CA ALA A 485 -14.06 10.85 6.27
C ALA A 485 -12.86 10.35 7.11
N ARG A 486 -12.85 10.58 8.43
CA ARG A 486 -11.88 9.98 9.34
C ARG A 486 -12.26 8.54 9.67
N ILE A 487 -13.53 8.28 9.99
CA ILE A 487 -14.03 6.92 10.28
C ILE A 487 -13.81 5.99 9.08
N GLU A 488 -14.11 6.43 7.86
CA GLU A 488 -13.87 5.65 6.63
C GLU A 488 -12.38 5.39 6.34
N ARG A 489 -11.45 6.16 6.94
CA ARG A 489 -10.01 5.90 6.85
C ARG A 489 -9.49 4.99 7.96
N ASP A 490 -10.08 5.09 9.14
CA ASP A 490 -9.61 4.39 10.35
C ASP A 490 -10.16 2.96 10.47
N PHE A 491 -11.18 2.62 9.68
CA PHE A 491 -11.85 1.32 9.64
C PHE A 491 -11.74 0.69 8.25
N ASP A 492 -11.63 -0.63 8.20
CA ASP A 492 -11.85 -1.41 6.99
C ASP A 492 -13.34 -1.36 6.59
N SER A 493 -13.62 -1.72 5.34
CA SER A 493 -14.98 -1.84 4.80
C SER A 493 -15.40 -3.30 4.63
N GLU A 494 -16.72 -3.56 4.69
CA GLU A 494 -17.27 -4.88 4.35
C GLU A 494 -16.92 -5.29 2.91
N LYS A 495 -16.75 -4.31 2.01
CA LYS A 495 -16.28 -4.55 0.64
C LYS A 495 -14.87 -5.15 0.63
N GLU A 496 -13.97 -4.66 1.48
CA GLU A 496 -12.61 -5.18 1.59
C GLU A 496 -12.58 -6.57 2.24
N ALA A 497 -13.44 -6.81 3.25
CA ALA A 497 -13.61 -8.14 3.83
C ALA A 497 -14.12 -9.15 2.78
N LYS A 498 -15.20 -8.82 2.04
CA LYS A 498 -15.71 -9.66 0.94
C LYS A 498 -14.69 -9.83 -0.20
N ALA A 499 -13.89 -8.80 -0.50
CA ALA A 499 -12.82 -8.91 -1.49
C ALA A 499 -11.72 -9.87 -1.01
N TYR A 500 -11.38 -9.84 0.28
CA TYR A 500 -10.45 -10.78 0.88
C TYR A 500 -10.95 -12.22 0.78
N GLU A 501 -12.23 -12.50 1.06
CA GLU A 501 -12.86 -13.83 0.92
C GLU A 501 -12.71 -14.41 -0.48
N LYS A 502 -12.95 -13.61 -1.51
CA LYS A 502 -12.91 -14.08 -2.90
C LYS A 502 -11.52 -14.13 -3.49
N ARG A 503 -10.53 -13.48 -2.86
CA ARG A 503 -9.16 -13.40 -3.35
C ARG A 503 -8.53 -14.79 -3.44
N ALA A 504 -7.80 -15.04 -4.52
CA ALA A 504 -7.03 -16.26 -4.65
C ALA A 504 -5.92 -16.36 -3.60
N VAL A 505 -5.69 -17.57 -3.08
CA VAL A 505 -4.53 -17.88 -2.23
C VAL A 505 -3.47 -18.54 -3.10
N GLU A 506 -2.23 -18.04 -3.01
CA GLU A 506 -1.07 -18.64 -3.69
C GLU A 506 -0.29 -19.51 -2.70
N LEU A 507 -0.27 -20.82 -2.92
CA LEU A 507 0.58 -21.76 -2.22
C LEU A 507 1.99 -21.69 -2.79
N LYS A 508 2.98 -21.33 -1.98
CA LYS A 508 4.38 -21.39 -2.40
C LYS A 508 4.88 -22.82 -2.33
N LEU A 509 5.53 -23.29 -3.39
CA LEU A 509 6.08 -24.65 -3.42
C LEU A 509 7.19 -24.84 -2.39
N SER A 510 7.99 -23.80 -2.12
CA SER A 510 8.98 -23.83 -1.02
C SER A 510 8.35 -24.06 0.36
N GLU A 511 7.19 -23.46 0.64
CA GLU A 511 6.47 -23.64 1.92
C GLU A 511 5.96 -25.09 2.07
N ILE A 512 5.43 -25.66 0.99
CA ILE A 512 4.98 -27.07 0.94
C ILE A 512 6.17 -28.02 1.16
N ILE A 513 7.32 -27.75 0.54
CA ILE A 513 8.53 -28.57 0.71
C ILE A 513 9.09 -28.44 2.13
N ASN A 514 9.09 -27.23 2.70
CA ASN A 514 9.52 -27.04 4.10
C ASN A 514 8.65 -27.85 5.06
N HIS A 515 7.34 -27.93 4.83
CA HIS A 515 6.46 -28.80 5.60
C HIS A 515 6.92 -30.27 5.56
N TYR A 516 7.30 -30.79 4.39
CA TYR A 516 7.89 -32.13 4.30
C TYR A 516 9.24 -32.24 5.05
N VAL A 517 10.09 -31.22 4.96
CA VAL A 517 11.37 -31.17 5.69
C VAL A 517 11.17 -31.14 7.21
N GLU A 518 10.05 -30.60 7.70
CA GLU A 518 9.73 -30.56 9.12
C GLU A 518 8.94 -31.79 9.58
N SER A 519 8.25 -32.48 8.66
CA SER A 519 7.44 -33.67 8.96
C SER A 519 8.27 -34.79 9.58
N GLN A 520 7.69 -35.46 10.58
CA GLN A 520 8.25 -36.65 11.23
C GLN A 520 8.02 -37.92 10.40
N SER A 521 7.14 -37.86 9.41
CA SER A 521 6.80 -39.01 8.57
C SER A 521 7.95 -39.35 7.63
N GLU A 522 8.31 -40.63 7.55
CA GLU A 522 9.36 -41.11 6.65
C GLU A 522 8.79 -41.56 5.32
N ALA A 523 9.60 -41.45 4.26
CA ALA A 523 9.28 -42.06 2.98
C ALA A 523 9.18 -43.58 3.12
N LYS A 524 8.26 -44.20 2.37
CA LYS A 524 8.00 -45.64 2.34
C LYS A 524 8.38 -46.20 0.96
N PRO A 525 8.52 -47.53 0.80
CA PRO A 525 8.61 -48.13 -0.52
C PRO A 525 7.39 -47.75 -1.37
N LEU A 526 7.63 -47.44 -2.63
CA LEU A 526 6.59 -47.00 -3.56
C LEU A 526 5.60 -48.15 -3.85
N PRO A 527 4.28 -47.97 -3.59
CA PRO A 527 3.26 -48.96 -3.93
C PRO A 527 3.11 -49.12 -5.45
N SER A 528 2.37 -50.15 -5.88
CA SER A 528 2.07 -50.30 -7.30
C SER A 528 1.25 -49.11 -7.82
N LEU A 529 1.51 -48.71 -9.07
CA LEU A 529 0.87 -47.56 -9.69
C LEU A 529 -0.67 -47.67 -9.69
N LEU A 530 -1.18 -48.89 -9.88
CA LEU A 530 -2.61 -49.17 -9.84
C LEU A 530 -3.21 -48.96 -8.44
N GLN A 531 -2.55 -49.46 -7.39
CA GLN A 531 -3.00 -49.29 -6.00
C GLN A 531 -3.03 -47.82 -5.62
N LEU A 532 -1.99 -47.07 -6.00
CA LEU A 532 -1.91 -45.64 -5.72
C LEU A 532 -3.04 -44.88 -6.42
N LYS A 533 -3.28 -45.15 -7.70
CA LYS A 533 -4.38 -44.52 -8.46
C LYS A 533 -5.74 -44.78 -7.79
N GLN A 534 -5.99 -46.03 -7.40
CA GLN A 534 -7.23 -46.41 -6.71
C GLN A 534 -7.38 -45.68 -5.37
N GLN A 535 -6.30 -45.59 -4.58
CA GLN A 535 -6.31 -44.91 -3.30
C GLN A 535 -6.62 -43.41 -3.45
N LEU A 536 -5.95 -42.72 -4.38
CA LEU A 536 -6.19 -41.29 -4.63
C LEU A 536 -7.62 -41.02 -5.12
N GLN A 537 -8.14 -41.88 -5.99
CA GLN A 537 -9.50 -41.76 -6.50
C GLN A 537 -10.55 -42.00 -5.39
N GLN A 538 -10.32 -42.97 -4.51
CA GLN A 538 -11.18 -43.21 -3.34
C GLN A 538 -11.16 -42.03 -2.36
N GLN A 539 -9.99 -41.47 -2.07
CA GLN A 539 -9.84 -40.31 -1.18
C GLN A 539 -10.58 -39.09 -1.75
N ARG A 540 -10.43 -38.78 -3.05
CA ARG A 540 -11.18 -37.70 -3.72
C ARG A 540 -12.69 -37.88 -3.60
N ASN A 541 -13.18 -39.08 -3.86
CA ASN A 541 -14.61 -39.37 -3.76
C ASN A 541 -15.12 -39.20 -2.32
N ALA A 542 -14.33 -39.63 -1.32
CA ALA A 542 -14.65 -39.46 0.09
C ALA A 542 -14.71 -37.98 0.51
N THR A 543 -13.77 -37.15 0.06
CA THR A 543 -13.77 -35.69 0.35
C THR A 543 -14.98 -34.99 -0.25
N ILE A 544 -15.33 -35.29 -1.50
CA ILE A 544 -16.52 -34.74 -2.17
C ILE A 544 -17.80 -35.21 -1.46
N ALA A 545 -17.88 -36.49 -1.09
CA ALA A 545 -19.03 -37.04 -0.38
C ALA A 545 -19.19 -36.43 1.02
N ALA A 546 -18.10 -36.23 1.76
CA ALA A 546 -18.12 -35.56 3.07
C ALA A 546 -18.59 -34.10 2.95
N HIS A 547 -18.15 -33.36 1.94
CA HIS A 547 -18.64 -32.00 1.68
C HIS A 547 -20.13 -31.98 1.29
N ALA A 548 -20.58 -32.94 0.49
CA ALA A 548 -21.99 -33.07 0.14
C ALA A 548 -22.87 -33.41 1.35
N GLN A 549 -22.36 -34.15 2.33
CA GLN A 549 -23.05 -34.47 3.58
C GLN A 549 -23.11 -33.27 4.55
N GLU A 550 -22.09 -32.39 4.56
CA GLU A 550 -22.15 -31.12 5.33
C GLU A 550 -23.22 -30.15 4.79
N LYS A 551 -23.63 -30.27 3.51
CA LYS A 551 -24.58 -29.41 2.79
C LYS A 551 -26.00 -30.00 2.68
N MET A 552 -26.60 -30.51 3.76
CA MET A 552 -28.08 -30.61 3.78
C MET A 552 -28.68 -29.22 4.00
N GLU A 553 -28.76 -28.43 2.92
CA GLU A 553 -29.49 -27.16 2.87
C GLU A 553 -30.92 -27.40 2.35
N GLY A 554 -31.89 -26.62 2.82
CA GLY A 554 -33.27 -26.68 2.32
C GLY A 554 -33.36 -26.15 0.89
N ASP A 555 -33.80 -26.98 -0.05
CA ASP A 555 -34.10 -26.55 -1.42
C ASP A 555 -35.45 -25.81 -1.47
N TYR A 556 -35.41 -24.47 -1.51
CA TYR A 556 -36.60 -23.64 -1.64
C TYR A 556 -37.13 -23.54 -3.07
N SER A 557 -36.46 -24.10 -4.08
CA SER A 557 -36.89 -23.99 -5.49
C SER A 557 -38.28 -24.61 -5.73
N HIS A 558 -38.66 -25.58 -4.90
CA HIS A 558 -39.97 -26.21 -4.91
C HIS A 558 -41.06 -25.38 -4.19
N GLU A 559 -40.70 -24.40 -3.36
CA GLU A 559 -41.63 -23.48 -2.69
C GLU A 559 -41.62 -22.10 -3.36
N ARG A 560 -42.36 -21.97 -4.46
CA ARG A 560 -42.39 -20.74 -5.27
C ARG A 560 -42.78 -19.48 -4.50
N ARG A 561 -43.53 -19.59 -3.38
CA ARG A 561 -43.93 -18.41 -2.61
C ARG A 561 -42.77 -17.81 -1.81
N MET A 562 -41.72 -18.58 -1.56
CA MET A 562 -40.56 -18.13 -0.79
C MET A 562 -39.84 -16.95 -1.46
N ARG A 563 -39.91 -16.83 -2.80
CA ARG A 563 -39.34 -15.68 -3.55
C ARG A 563 -39.91 -14.31 -3.16
N HIS A 564 -41.11 -14.29 -2.55
CA HIS A 564 -41.78 -13.08 -2.10
C HIS A 564 -41.35 -12.65 -0.69
N VAL A 565 -40.65 -13.53 0.03
CA VAL A 565 -40.34 -13.39 1.46
C VAL A 565 -38.88 -12.99 1.63
N VAL A 566 -38.62 -12.17 2.64
CA VAL A 566 -37.29 -11.68 3.00
C VAL A 566 -37.05 -11.81 4.49
N LYS A 567 -35.79 -12.00 4.87
CA LYS A 567 -35.32 -11.82 6.25
C LYS A 567 -34.93 -10.36 6.44
N LEU A 568 -35.33 -9.78 7.56
CA LEU A 568 -34.99 -8.43 7.97
C LEU A 568 -34.14 -8.47 9.23
N GLN A 569 -33.04 -7.69 9.27
CA GLN A 569 -32.21 -7.60 10.47
C GLN A 569 -31.53 -6.23 10.62
N SER A 570 -31.36 -5.78 11.87
CA SER A 570 -30.67 -4.54 12.22
C SER A 570 -30.30 -4.50 13.71
N GLY A 571 -29.01 -4.44 14.04
CA GLY A 571 -28.51 -4.17 15.40
C GLY A 571 -29.10 -5.05 16.52
N GLY A 572 -29.19 -6.36 16.29
CA GLY A 572 -29.75 -7.34 17.24
C GLY A 572 -31.26 -7.56 17.14
N SER A 573 -31.99 -6.78 16.34
CA SER A 573 -33.37 -7.07 15.93
C SER A 573 -33.37 -7.91 14.66
N HIS A 574 -34.24 -8.92 14.60
CA HIS A 574 -34.45 -9.74 13.41
C HIS A 574 -35.93 -10.11 13.24
N GLY A 575 -36.35 -10.32 12.00
CA GLY A 575 -37.72 -10.68 11.66
C GLY A 575 -37.85 -11.06 10.19
N SER A 576 -39.09 -11.18 9.74
CA SER A 576 -39.44 -11.49 8.36
C SER A 576 -40.22 -10.33 7.73
N GLY A 577 -40.25 -10.31 6.40
CA GLY A 577 -41.07 -9.38 5.62
C GLY A 577 -41.40 -9.98 4.28
N PHE A 578 -42.26 -9.31 3.51
CA PHE A 578 -42.59 -9.73 2.16
C PHE A 578 -42.91 -8.55 1.24
N TYR A 579 -42.64 -8.73 -0.06
CA TYR A 579 -42.89 -7.70 -1.06
C TYR A 579 -44.40 -7.49 -1.26
N ILE A 580 -44.85 -6.25 -1.14
CA ILE A 580 -46.22 -5.80 -1.48
C ILE A 580 -46.25 -4.99 -2.78
N ASP A 581 -45.10 -4.44 -3.17
CA ASP A 581 -44.79 -3.89 -4.49
C ASP A 581 -43.36 -4.35 -4.84
N SER A 582 -42.94 -4.10 -6.07
CA SER A 582 -41.61 -4.36 -6.60
C SER A 582 -40.47 -3.78 -5.74
N ASP A 583 -40.69 -2.71 -4.98
CA ASP A 583 -39.72 -2.08 -4.07
C ASP A 583 -40.24 -1.77 -2.67
N LEU A 584 -41.40 -2.31 -2.29
CA LEU A 584 -41.99 -2.11 -0.97
C LEU A 584 -42.14 -3.45 -0.26
N ILE A 585 -41.59 -3.52 0.95
CA ILE A 585 -41.74 -4.66 1.87
C ILE A 585 -42.65 -4.27 3.02
N LEU A 586 -43.60 -5.14 3.34
CA LEU A 586 -44.40 -5.07 4.56
C LEU A 586 -43.80 -5.96 5.64
N THR A 587 -43.75 -5.47 6.87
CA THR A 587 -43.30 -6.19 8.07
C THR A 587 -44.00 -5.62 9.32
N ASN A 588 -43.62 -6.08 10.51
CA ASN A 588 -44.09 -5.51 11.77
C ASN A 588 -43.31 -4.25 12.18
N GLU A 589 -43.93 -3.40 12.99
CA GLU A 589 -43.28 -2.21 13.55
C GLU A 589 -42.20 -2.61 14.57
N HIS A 590 -42.47 -3.60 15.42
CA HIS A 590 -41.51 -4.05 16.41
C HIS A 590 -40.27 -4.74 15.79
N VAL A 591 -40.37 -5.28 14.58
CA VAL A 591 -39.21 -5.83 13.83
C VAL A 591 -38.25 -4.71 13.46
N VAL A 592 -38.80 -3.56 13.07
CA VAL A 592 -38.05 -2.35 12.75
C VAL A 592 -37.56 -1.63 14.01
N ALA A 593 -38.29 -1.67 15.12
CA ALA A 593 -37.87 -1.16 16.43
C ALA A 593 -37.27 0.27 16.42
N GLY A 594 -37.88 1.19 15.66
CA GLY A 594 -37.41 2.57 15.54
C GLY A 594 -36.11 2.77 14.73
N ARG A 595 -35.64 1.75 14.01
CA ARG A 595 -34.47 1.85 13.12
C ARG A 595 -34.82 2.61 11.84
N GLU A 596 -33.86 3.37 11.31
CA GLU A 596 -34.03 4.07 10.03
C GLU A 596 -33.82 3.14 8.82
N TYR A 597 -32.99 2.10 8.98
CA TYR A 597 -32.62 1.16 7.93
C TYR A 597 -32.62 -0.29 8.43
N MET A 598 -33.02 -1.20 7.53
CA MET A 598 -32.99 -2.64 7.73
C MET A 598 -32.15 -3.31 6.64
N GLN A 599 -31.33 -4.28 7.02
CA GLN A 599 -30.74 -5.20 6.05
C GLN A 599 -31.82 -6.19 5.60
N VAL A 600 -31.89 -6.42 4.30
CA VAL A 600 -32.86 -7.29 3.64
C VAL A 600 -32.11 -8.43 2.97
N ILE A 601 -32.45 -9.66 3.33
CA ILE A 601 -31.82 -10.88 2.81
C ILE A 601 -32.88 -11.72 2.13
N ARG A 602 -32.61 -12.14 0.89
CA ARG A 602 -33.48 -13.04 0.12
C ARG A 602 -33.11 -14.52 0.33
N PRO A 603 -34.03 -15.46 0.05
CA PRO A 603 -33.76 -16.90 0.14
C PRO A 603 -32.63 -17.39 -0.77
N ASP A 604 -32.32 -16.66 -1.83
CA ASP A 604 -31.20 -16.95 -2.74
C ASP A 604 -29.87 -16.32 -2.28
N GLY A 605 -29.82 -15.78 -1.06
CA GLY A 605 -28.64 -15.17 -0.46
C GLY A 605 -28.34 -13.74 -0.92
N ARG A 606 -29.16 -13.16 -1.83
CA ARG A 606 -28.99 -11.75 -2.20
C ARG A 606 -29.34 -10.84 -1.03
N GLU A 607 -28.45 -9.89 -0.75
CA GLU A 607 -28.59 -8.91 0.31
C GLU A 607 -28.80 -7.51 -0.26
N GLY A 608 -29.58 -6.70 0.45
CA GLY A 608 -29.77 -5.27 0.20
C GLY A 608 -30.06 -4.51 1.48
N PHE A 609 -30.27 -3.21 1.35
CA PHE A 609 -30.73 -2.37 2.45
C PHE A 609 -32.05 -1.71 2.08
N GLY A 610 -32.88 -1.46 3.09
CA GLY A 610 -34.12 -0.73 2.93
C GLY A 610 -34.27 0.36 3.98
N SER A 611 -34.80 1.51 3.57
CA SER A 611 -35.17 2.59 4.47
C SER A 611 -36.61 2.41 4.91
N VAL A 612 -36.87 2.62 6.20
CA VAL A 612 -38.22 2.54 6.76
C VAL A 612 -39.00 3.77 6.28
N LEU A 613 -40.06 3.54 5.51
CA LEU A 613 -40.85 4.58 4.87
C LEU A 613 -41.99 5.06 5.79
N ALA A 614 -42.66 4.12 6.46
CA ALA A 614 -43.81 4.39 7.32
C ALA A 614 -43.96 3.32 8.39
N VAL A 615 -44.53 3.71 9.54
CA VAL A 615 -44.88 2.81 10.66
C VAL A 615 -46.29 3.13 11.17
N ASP A 616 -47.07 2.11 11.55
CA ASP A 616 -48.33 2.25 12.31
C ASP A 616 -48.23 1.43 13.61
N PRO A 617 -47.74 2.04 14.71
CA PRO A 617 -47.60 1.35 16.00
C PRO A 617 -48.91 0.83 16.58
N ARG A 618 -50.08 1.26 16.08
CA ARG A 618 -51.39 0.80 16.60
C ARG A 618 -51.77 -0.59 16.10
N ARG A 619 -51.18 -1.01 14.98
CA ARG A 619 -51.40 -2.30 14.32
C ARG A 619 -50.12 -3.11 14.19
N ASP A 620 -49.03 -2.59 14.75
CA ASP A 620 -47.71 -3.20 14.65
C ASP A 620 -47.28 -3.45 13.19
N LEU A 621 -47.39 -2.44 12.32
CA LEU A 621 -47.01 -2.56 10.90
C LEU A 621 -45.95 -1.54 10.49
N ALA A 622 -45.07 -1.93 9.57
CA ALA A 622 -44.09 -1.04 8.95
C ALA A 622 -43.91 -1.34 7.45
N ILE A 623 -43.65 -0.28 6.68
CA ILE A 623 -43.30 -0.36 5.25
C ILE A 623 -41.83 0.02 5.09
N ILE A 624 -41.09 -0.82 4.37
CA ILE A 624 -39.68 -0.60 4.05
C ILE A 624 -39.54 -0.43 2.54
N LYS A 625 -38.91 0.67 2.13
CA LYS A 625 -38.52 0.92 0.74
C LYS A 625 -37.15 0.29 0.48
N VAL A 626 -37.04 -0.55 -0.54
CA VAL A 626 -35.80 -1.26 -0.89
C VAL A 626 -35.38 -1.07 -2.34
N ASP A 627 -34.07 -1.05 -2.57
CA ASP A 627 -33.52 -1.12 -3.93
C ASP A 627 -33.49 -2.56 -4.48
N LEU A 628 -33.44 -3.55 -3.58
CA LEU A 628 -33.49 -4.97 -3.92
C LEU A 628 -34.90 -5.35 -4.38
N ARG A 629 -35.14 -5.24 -5.69
CA ARG A 629 -36.47 -5.51 -6.29
C ARG A 629 -36.92 -6.96 -6.08
N GLY A 630 -38.22 -7.14 -5.82
CA GLY A 630 -38.85 -8.44 -5.62
C GLY A 630 -40.21 -8.54 -6.31
N ASP A 631 -40.81 -9.74 -6.24
CA ASP A 631 -42.15 -9.97 -6.78
C ASP A 631 -43.19 -9.73 -5.69
N PRO A 632 -44.22 -8.88 -5.91
CA PRO A 632 -45.24 -8.65 -4.91
C PRO A 632 -46.12 -9.89 -4.67
N VAL A 633 -46.61 -10.04 -3.45
CA VAL A 633 -47.62 -11.05 -3.10
C VAL A 633 -49.00 -10.68 -3.63
N ARG A 634 -49.90 -11.66 -3.71
CA ARG A 634 -51.34 -11.45 -3.90
C ARG A 634 -52.02 -11.52 -2.55
N PHE A 635 -52.87 -10.56 -2.21
CA PHE A 635 -53.66 -10.62 -0.98
C PHE A 635 -54.94 -11.45 -1.18
N TYR A 636 -55.39 -12.07 -0.10
CA TYR A 636 -56.69 -12.73 -0.03
C TYR A 636 -57.77 -11.65 0.02
N ASP A 637 -58.72 -11.66 -0.91
CA ASP A 637 -59.70 -10.58 -1.12
C ASP A 637 -61.03 -10.78 -0.38
N ASN A 638 -61.24 -11.94 0.23
CA ASN A 638 -62.50 -12.24 0.89
C ASN A 638 -62.53 -11.69 2.32
N SER A 639 -63.66 -11.09 2.70
CA SER A 639 -63.89 -10.52 4.04
C SER A 639 -64.02 -11.57 5.15
N ARG A 640 -64.09 -12.85 4.79
CA ARG A 640 -64.23 -13.97 5.73
C ARG A 640 -63.17 -15.02 5.44
N ILE A 641 -62.39 -15.34 6.46
CA ILE A 641 -61.40 -16.42 6.44
C ILE A 641 -62.06 -17.67 7.04
N PRO A 642 -62.14 -18.81 6.33
CA PRO A 642 -62.80 -20.00 6.86
C PRO A 642 -62.01 -20.59 8.04
N ILE A 643 -62.68 -20.85 9.16
CA ILE A 643 -62.10 -21.60 10.29
C ILE A 643 -61.83 -23.04 9.81
N GLY A 644 -60.65 -23.57 10.15
CA GLY A 644 -60.16 -24.86 9.66
C GLY A 644 -59.48 -24.80 8.29
N ALA A 645 -59.42 -23.64 7.64
CA ALA A 645 -58.68 -23.49 6.38
C ALA A 645 -57.17 -23.71 6.63
N GLN A 646 -56.54 -24.50 5.75
CA GLN A 646 -55.10 -24.75 5.83
C GLN A 646 -54.30 -23.50 5.46
N VAL A 647 -53.39 -23.11 6.34
CA VAL A 647 -52.53 -21.95 6.16
C VAL A 647 -51.07 -22.33 6.34
N GLN A 648 -50.18 -21.56 5.71
CA GLN A 648 -48.74 -21.78 5.79
C GLN A 648 -48.03 -20.48 6.11
N VAL A 649 -47.13 -20.52 7.09
CA VAL A 649 -46.29 -19.40 7.47
C VAL A 649 -44.94 -19.58 6.78
N LEU A 650 -44.52 -18.55 6.06
CA LEU A 650 -43.20 -18.48 5.46
C LEU A 650 -42.42 -17.37 6.16
N GLY A 651 -41.20 -17.64 6.59
CA GLY A 651 -40.39 -16.67 7.33
C GLY A 651 -39.03 -17.22 7.72
N SER A 652 -38.29 -16.46 8.53
CA SER A 652 -36.96 -16.81 9.03
C SER A 652 -37.02 -16.95 10.56
N PRO A 653 -37.38 -18.13 11.11
CA PRO A 653 -37.49 -18.37 12.55
C PRO A 653 -36.11 -18.31 13.20
N ALA A 654 -35.92 -17.47 14.22
CA ALA A 654 -34.64 -17.16 14.84
C ALA A 654 -33.55 -16.90 13.78
N ASP A 655 -32.27 -16.93 14.14
CA ASP A 655 -31.19 -16.74 13.16
C ASP A 655 -31.04 -17.90 12.15
N TYR A 656 -32.00 -18.84 12.08
CA TYR A 656 -31.99 -19.95 11.11
C TYR A 656 -32.41 -19.49 9.70
N ALA A 657 -32.13 -20.36 8.72
CA ALA A 657 -32.56 -20.20 7.35
C ALA A 657 -34.10 -20.19 7.22
N PHE A 658 -34.60 -19.74 6.06
CA PHE A 658 -36.03 -19.67 5.76
C PHE A 658 -36.75 -20.98 6.07
N SER A 659 -37.97 -20.89 6.60
CA SER A 659 -38.78 -22.03 6.99
C SER A 659 -40.20 -21.91 6.46
N VAL A 660 -40.84 -23.07 6.34
CA VAL A 660 -42.27 -23.19 6.04
C VAL A 660 -42.90 -23.99 7.17
N THR A 661 -43.87 -23.41 7.86
CA THR A 661 -44.71 -24.15 8.83
C THR A 661 -46.14 -24.18 8.34
N SER A 662 -46.85 -25.27 8.59
CA SER A 662 -48.24 -25.47 8.15
C SER A 662 -49.15 -25.66 9.36
N GLY A 663 -50.37 -25.15 9.25
CA GLY A 663 -51.41 -25.29 10.26
C GLY A 663 -52.78 -24.93 9.68
N VAL A 664 -53.71 -24.55 10.53
CA VAL A 664 -55.06 -24.12 10.18
C VAL A 664 -55.41 -22.79 10.84
N VAL A 665 -56.45 -22.14 10.31
CA VAL A 665 -57.11 -21.01 10.96
C VAL A 665 -57.94 -21.54 12.13
N SER A 666 -57.48 -21.32 13.36
CA SER A 666 -58.10 -21.88 14.57
C SER A 666 -59.29 -21.05 15.06
N ALA A 667 -59.20 -19.72 15.00
CA ALA A 667 -60.26 -18.81 15.46
C ALA A 667 -60.07 -17.39 14.93
N VAL A 668 -61.13 -16.56 14.98
CA VAL A 668 -61.02 -15.10 14.83
C VAL A 668 -61.34 -14.47 16.19
N ARG A 669 -60.44 -13.64 16.71
CA ARG A 669 -60.54 -13.06 18.06
C ARG A 669 -60.38 -11.55 18.04
N LYS A 670 -61.19 -10.86 18.84
CA LYS A 670 -60.98 -9.44 19.14
C LYS A 670 -60.17 -9.34 20.43
N VAL A 671 -58.95 -8.82 20.34
CA VAL A 671 -58.03 -8.76 21.48
C VAL A 671 -57.53 -7.32 21.66
N LYS A 672 -57.30 -6.94 22.92
CA LYS A 672 -56.63 -5.67 23.27
C LYS A 672 -55.21 -6.01 23.70
N ILE A 673 -54.23 -5.70 22.85
CA ILE A 673 -52.84 -6.16 23.06
C ILE A 673 -51.88 -5.02 22.76
N HIS A 674 -52.00 -3.91 23.45
CA HIS A 674 -50.91 -2.94 23.51
C HIS A 674 -50.88 -2.36 24.92
N ASP A 675 -49.68 -2.04 25.39
CA ASP A 675 -49.35 -1.56 26.72
C ASP A 675 -50.33 -0.47 27.21
N GLN A 676 -50.56 -0.42 28.52
CA GLN A 676 -51.58 0.40 29.20
C GLN A 676 -51.37 1.93 29.05
N ALA A 677 -50.40 2.37 28.25
CA ALA A 677 -49.98 3.76 28.08
C ALA A 677 -50.84 4.57 27.08
N ILE A 678 -51.64 3.94 26.21
CA ILE A 678 -52.50 4.67 25.25
C ILE A 678 -53.98 4.42 25.60
N GLN A 679 -54.56 5.30 26.43
CA GLN A 679 -55.98 5.26 26.75
C GLN A 679 -56.84 5.59 25.52
N GLY A 680 -57.80 4.72 25.18
CA GLY A 680 -58.84 4.98 24.15
C GLY A 680 -58.79 4.12 22.87
N LEU A 681 -57.89 3.14 22.76
CA LEU A 681 -57.80 2.29 21.57
C LEU A 681 -58.92 1.23 21.48
N LYS A 682 -59.48 1.05 20.27
CA LYS A 682 -60.45 -0.02 19.94
C LYS A 682 -59.71 -1.37 19.88
N ALA A 683 -60.39 -2.46 20.23
CA ALA A 683 -59.83 -3.81 20.10
C ALA A 683 -59.51 -4.14 18.63
N VAL A 684 -58.33 -4.73 18.40
CA VAL A 684 -57.87 -5.18 17.07
C VAL A 684 -58.36 -6.62 16.85
N THR A 685 -58.66 -6.97 15.60
CA THR A 685 -59.15 -8.31 15.25
C THR A 685 -57.99 -9.14 14.72
N TYR A 686 -57.58 -10.12 15.52
CA TYR A 686 -56.55 -11.08 15.16
C TYR A 686 -57.17 -12.39 14.67
N VAL A 687 -56.48 -13.04 13.75
CA VAL A 687 -56.78 -14.43 13.37
C VAL A 687 -55.79 -15.34 14.10
N GLN A 688 -56.32 -16.29 14.85
CA GLN A 688 -55.51 -17.30 15.52
C GLN A 688 -55.23 -18.44 14.54
N ILE A 689 -53.98 -18.88 14.49
CA ILE A 689 -53.51 -20.07 13.76
C ILE A 689 -52.75 -21.00 14.70
N ASP A 690 -52.68 -22.29 14.34
CA ASP A 690 -51.88 -23.29 15.06
C ASP A 690 -50.57 -23.67 14.34
N ALA A 691 -50.29 -23.06 13.18
CA ALA A 691 -49.01 -23.20 12.51
C ALA A 691 -47.90 -22.73 13.45
N ALA A 692 -46.83 -23.52 13.58
CA ALA A 692 -45.74 -23.20 14.48
C ALA A 692 -45.09 -21.85 14.11
N THR A 693 -45.01 -20.93 15.06
CA THR A 693 -44.27 -19.67 14.93
C THR A 693 -43.37 -19.46 16.13
N THR A 694 -42.14 -19.01 15.87
CA THR A 694 -41.16 -18.57 16.87
C THR A 694 -40.67 -17.15 16.53
N GLY A 695 -39.96 -16.49 17.45
CA GLY A 695 -39.34 -15.19 17.20
C GLY A 695 -38.50 -15.22 15.93
N GLY A 696 -38.67 -14.23 15.04
CA GLY A 696 -38.10 -14.24 13.67
C GLY A 696 -39.13 -14.47 12.56
N ASN A 697 -40.25 -15.16 12.84
CA ASN A 697 -41.38 -15.22 11.90
C ASN A 697 -42.23 -13.95 11.90
N SER A 698 -42.15 -13.13 12.95
CA SER A 698 -42.83 -11.83 13.03
C SER A 698 -42.54 -10.99 11.79
N GLY A 699 -43.59 -10.47 11.18
CA GLY A 699 -43.58 -9.72 9.94
C GLY A 699 -43.67 -10.60 8.68
N GLY A 700 -43.60 -11.92 8.83
CA GLY A 700 -43.68 -12.88 7.73
C GLY A 700 -45.12 -13.11 7.23
N PRO A 701 -45.30 -13.44 5.94
CA PRO A 701 -46.63 -13.68 5.38
C PRO A 701 -47.21 -15.03 5.80
N VAL A 702 -48.53 -15.04 5.98
CA VAL A 702 -49.32 -16.27 6.12
C VAL A 702 -50.14 -16.47 4.87
N PHE A 703 -49.94 -17.61 4.21
CA PHE A 703 -50.57 -17.96 2.94
C PHE A 703 -51.75 -18.91 3.12
N LEU A 704 -52.85 -18.61 2.44
CA LEU A 704 -53.94 -19.53 2.12
C LEU A 704 -53.89 -19.78 0.61
N GLY A 705 -53.39 -20.96 0.20
CA GLY A 705 -53.04 -21.20 -1.20
C GLY A 705 -51.87 -20.31 -1.65
N ASP A 706 -52.07 -19.53 -2.73
CA ASP A 706 -51.09 -18.55 -3.25
C ASP A 706 -51.33 -17.12 -2.74
N GLN A 707 -52.33 -16.90 -1.88
CA GLN A 707 -52.73 -15.58 -1.39
C GLN A 707 -52.34 -15.36 0.07
N VAL A 708 -51.82 -14.18 0.38
CA VAL A 708 -51.51 -13.75 1.75
C VAL A 708 -52.81 -13.36 2.46
N VAL A 709 -53.10 -14.06 3.54
CA VAL A 709 -54.30 -13.86 4.38
C VAL A 709 -54.01 -13.06 5.65
N GLY A 710 -52.74 -12.99 6.06
CA GLY A 710 -52.31 -12.20 7.21
C GLY A 710 -50.80 -12.10 7.34
N ILE A 711 -50.36 -11.37 8.35
CA ILE A 711 -48.96 -11.20 8.75
C ILE A 711 -48.78 -11.74 10.17
N VAL A 712 -47.75 -12.57 10.39
CA VAL A 712 -47.45 -13.09 11.73
C VAL A 712 -47.06 -11.92 12.63
N ASP A 713 -47.70 -11.81 13.79
CA ASP A 713 -47.47 -10.71 14.72
C ASP A 713 -46.82 -11.23 16.01
N TRP A 714 -47.59 -11.95 16.83
CA TRP A 714 -47.16 -12.46 18.13
C TRP A 714 -47.72 -13.87 18.43
N GLY A 715 -47.08 -14.57 19.36
CA GLY A 715 -47.53 -15.86 19.91
C GLY A 715 -47.71 -15.77 21.42
N ASP A 716 -48.68 -16.52 21.97
CA ASP A 716 -48.91 -16.57 23.40
C ASP A 716 -47.84 -17.43 24.10
N ASN A 717 -46.93 -16.76 24.80
CA ASN A 717 -45.78 -17.39 25.45
C ASN A 717 -46.04 -17.75 26.92
N ARG A 718 -47.31 -17.75 27.38
CA ARG A 718 -47.64 -18.16 28.75
C ARG A 718 -47.35 -19.66 28.94
N PRO A 719 -46.83 -20.09 30.11
CA PRO A 719 -46.59 -21.51 30.37
C PRO A 719 -47.86 -22.36 30.11
N GLY A 720 -47.75 -23.35 29.23
CA GLY A 720 -48.85 -24.23 28.81
C GLY A 720 -49.69 -23.74 27.62
N ALA A 721 -49.40 -22.56 27.07
CA ALA A 721 -49.91 -22.14 25.77
C ALA A 721 -49.01 -22.71 24.66
N GLU A 722 -49.56 -23.63 23.86
CA GLU A 722 -48.88 -24.18 22.68
C GLU A 722 -49.70 -23.86 21.44
N ASN A 723 -49.03 -23.46 20.35
CA ASN A 723 -49.65 -23.19 19.04
C ASN A 723 -50.81 -22.17 19.10
N LEU A 724 -50.69 -21.17 19.97
CA LEU A 724 -51.58 -20.02 20.03
C LEU A 724 -50.89 -18.81 19.37
N ASN A 725 -50.90 -18.81 18.04
CA ASN A 725 -50.23 -17.79 17.23
C ASN A 725 -51.24 -16.88 16.57
N PHE A 726 -50.92 -15.59 16.47
CA PHE A 726 -51.85 -14.56 16.02
C PHE A 726 -51.29 -13.80 14.84
N ILE A 727 -52.16 -13.61 13.84
CA ILE A 727 -51.85 -12.88 12.62
C ILE A 727 -52.77 -11.68 12.48
N GLU A 728 -52.21 -10.56 12.06
CA GLU A 728 -52.95 -9.34 11.72
C GLU A 728 -53.41 -9.45 10.25
N VAL A 729 -54.63 -8.96 9.94
CA VAL A 729 -55.21 -9.03 8.58
C VAL A 729 -55.08 -7.70 7.85
N PRO A 730 -54.24 -7.58 6.80
CA PRO A 730 -53.92 -6.31 6.14
C PRO A 730 -55.06 -5.66 5.34
N ASN A 731 -56.16 -6.38 5.08
CA ASN A 731 -57.27 -5.94 4.20
C ASN A 731 -57.95 -4.63 4.63
N HIS A 732 -57.67 -4.12 5.82
CA HIS A 732 -58.15 -2.81 6.28
C HIS A 732 -57.18 -1.63 6.00
N VAL A 733 -55.96 -1.90 5.53
CA VAL A 733 -54.87 -0.91 5.37
C VAL A 733 -54.43 -0.76 3.90
N CYS A 734 -54.22 -1.87 3.18
CA CYS A 734 -53.57 -1.80 1.86
C CYS A 734 -54.45 -1.23 0.71
N MET A 735 -55.78 -1.26 0.80
CA MET A 735 -56.63 -0.61 -0.22
C MET A 735 -56.48 0.91 -0.27
N LYS A 736 -55.96 1.56 0.78
CA LYS A 736 -55.70 3.01 0.78
C LYS A 736 -54.25 3.40 0.47
N CYS A 737 -53.30 2.46 0.60
CA CYS A 737 -51.89 2.73 0.33
C CYS A 737 -51.60 2.94 -1.16
N ASN A 738 -52.37 2.30 -2.05
CA ASN A 738 -52.21 2.48 -3.49
C ASN A 738 -52.75 3.84 -3.99
N ASP A 739 -53.65 4.47 -3.24
CA ASP A 739 -54.35 5.71 -3.64
C ASP A 739 -53.81 6.98 -2.94
N SER A 740 -52.84 6.84 -2.02
CA SER A 740 -52.41 7.96 -1.14
C SER A 740 -50.88 8.09 -0.95
N LEU A 741 -50.06 7.44 -1.79
CA LEU A 741 -48.60 7.64 -1.83
C LEU A 741 -48.19 8.60 -2.94
#